data_AF-A0A6P6Y6A2-F1
#
_entry.id   AF-A0A6P6Y6A2-F1
#
_cell.length_a   1.000
_cell.length_b   1.000
_cell.length_c   1.000
_cell.angle_alpha   90.00
_cell.angle_beta   90.00
_cell.angle_gamma   90.00
#
_symmetry.space_group_name_H-M   'P 1'
#
loop_
_entity.id
_entity.type
_entity.pdbx_description
1 polymer ?
#
loop_
_entity_poly.entity_id
_entity_poly.type
_entity_poly.pdbx_seq_one_letter_code
_entity_poly.pdbx_strand_id
1 'polypeptide(L)'
;MMMSNQSANDDDCPTLNDVNEILNDSSSNEPPPKDQKSSMNAPELLLAEKVEKLSIDNNQLKHNNEELLNKINEFERTVQNFRQKSLTTNRQIEQLKSELQSMVIKYATSEKDVLDLKKRSDDLERKYRDQLKERDQLQSKLKELNQDKKQLMQSLERQILESASLRNRNEILVNKLEQAQVQQQRLQLSFDDINNKYQSSSLQLKEIESALQTLNLVDNDDDDNVDGGDHQSSPDDNGLNNDDEPETKKQPNKWIDVYLKCTKSNHKLNEKIIELEKQIADYRLEIEQLNEKLTKSFDQLENHQKNIDLIESLKQELIKQQMVIEDLKGKFDQVSEMNHELLNEINSSKHKESELLEYTERLTAKMVTLQCEHNCFQEKNRQLQSESEQYHCDYDRIVTERNELQHRLQSIIDQQSTQIEQLDAQIESKNKNAEMLNKQIEELENNINIMKRKHILNLKELNKEIQQLRRNQQQLKEPKMLDAPSTSNKMMMSETNSSSLSSRTNSLNSLNEMIDSRQQPNNNDNDTNSNSDRLSIDTSQSSSSTTTTTTTTTTNTELTSLNDIDRNTLIERILRLQRQLIKRNEKIDFLEEHNGQLIDEMKKKSKLLQYYILKEETGALATESMDKNKAYISKRGGGIMSSLYNSSLTDDTMTLERSLEINNKLHAILEDTLLKNMTLKENLNTLALEIDRLTKLQQHQQQ
;
A
#
# COMPACT_ATOMS: atom_id res chain seq x y z
N MET A 1 45.81 -11.25 -14.07
CA MET A 1 46.94 -12.12 -13.67
C MET A 1 47.12 -13.17 -14.75
N MET A 2 48.36 -13.56 -14.97
CA MET A 2 48.96 -14.10 -16.19
C MET A 2 48.28 -15.31 -16.85
N MET A 3 48.46 -15.33 -18.18
CA MET A 3 48.37 -16.50 -19.05
C MET A 3 49.25 -17.65 -18.57
N SER A 4 48.80 -18.89 -18.80
CA SER A 4 49.68 -20.05 -18.96
C SER A 4 49.01 -21.03 -19.92
N ASN A 5 49.50 -21.03 -21.15
CA ASN A 5 49.28 -22.08 -22.14
C ASN A 5 50.30 -23.19 -21.89
N GLN A 6 49.85 -24.43 -21.89
CA GLN A 6 50.73 -25.59 -21.95
C GLN A 6 50.12 -26.69 -22.82
N SER A 7 50.62 -26.75 -24.06
CA SER A 7 51.11 -27.94 -24.77
C SER A 7 50.64 -29.32 -24.26
N ALA A 8 50.10 -30.15 -25.15
CA ALA A 8 50.83 -31.29 -25.75
C ALA A 8 49.92 -32.29 -26.49
N ASN A 9 50.50 -32.88 -27.55
CA ASN A 9 50.24 -34.19 -28.18
C ASN A 9 49.30 -34.28 -29.38
N ASP A 10 49.93 -34.22 -30.57
CA ASP A 10 50.18 -35.34 -31.50
C ASP A 10 49.03 -36.27 -31.88
N ASP A 11 48.76 -36.32 -33.19
CA ASP A 11 48.63 -37.59 -33.92
C ASP A 11 49.01 -37.39 -35.41
N ASP A 12 49.91 -38.27 -35.85
CA ASP A 12 50.53 -38.38 -37.16
C ASP A 12 49.55 -38.72 -38.30
N CYS A 13 49.77 -38.12 -39.49
CA CYS A 13 49.74 -38.83 -40.77
C CYS A 13 50.32 -37.95 -41.91
N PRO A 14 51.30 -38.44 -42.70
CA PRO A 14 51.99 -37.68 -43.73
C PRO A 14 51.34 -37.85 -45.10
N THR A 15 51.24 -36.80 -45.91
CA THR A 15 50.99 -36.95 -47.36
C THR A 15 51.78 -35.94 -48.20
N LEU A 16 52.77 -36.51 -48.90
CA LEU A 16 53.12 -36.27 -50.30
C LEU A 16 53.22 -34.81 -50.79
N ASN A 17 54.35 -34.19 -50.46
CA ASN A 17 54.96 -33.15 -51.30
C ASN A 17 56.47 -33.44 -51.28
N ASP A 18 56.94 -34.27 -52.21
CA ASP A 18 58.36 -34.40 -52.60
C ASP A 18 58.52 -35.51 -53.64
N VAL A 19 57.88 -35.38 -54.81
CA VAL A 19 58.32 -36.06 -56.05
C VAL A 19 57.89 -35.21 -57.24
N ASN A 20 58.57 -34.08 -57.45
CA ASN A 20 58.46 -33.35 -58.72
C ASN A 20 59.70 -32.48 -58.97
N GLU A 21 60.87 -33.07 -58.75
CA GLU A 21 62.13 -32.59 -59.32
C GLU A 21 62.97 -33.84 -59.62
N ILE A 22 63.77 -33.81 -60.69
CA ILE A 22 64.44 -34.95 -61.35
C ILE A 22 63.57 -35.63 -62.41
N LEU A 23 63.38 -34.95 -63.53
CA LEU A 23 63.49 -35.49 -64.91
C LEU A 23 63.27 -34.33 -65.90
N ASN A 24 64.15 -33.33 -65.83
CA ASN A 24 64.24 -32.25 -66.81
C ASN A 24 65.71 -32.01 -67.12
N ASP A 25 66.34 -32.98 -67.77
CA ASP A 25 67.64 -32.76 -68.41
C ASP A 25 67.80 -33.73 -69.58
N SER A 26 67.26 -33.34 -70.73
CA SER A 26 67.55 -33.87 -72.07
C SER A 26 66.79 -33.03 -73.12
N SER A 27 67.06 -31.72 -73.15
CA SER A 27 66.71 -30.89 -74.32
C SER A 27 67.89 -30.86 -75.29
N SER A 28 68.21 -31.99 -75.91
CA SER A 28 69.02 -32.03 -77.14
C SER A 28 68.07 -31.92 -78.33
N ASN A 29 67.54 -30.70 -78.53
CA ASN A 29 66.85 -30.33 -79.76
C ASN A 29 67.93 -30.00 -80.82
N GLU A 30 68.59 -31.03 -81.32
CA GLU A 30 69.42 -30.96 -82.53
C GLU A 30 68.59 -31.53 -83.70
N PRO A 31 68.33 -30.76 -84.77
CA PRO A 31 67.58 -31.26 -85.91
C PRO A 31 68.41 -32.29 -86.68
N PRO A 32 67.85 -33.43 -87.14
CA PRO A 32 68.60 -34.36 -87.95
C PRO A 32 68.90 -33.74 -89.33
N PRO A 33 70.10 -33.96 -89.90
CA PRO A 33 70.46 -33.47 -91.22
C PRO A 33 69.63 -34.19 -92.28
N LYS A 34 68.74 -33.46 -92.95
CA LYS A 34 68.14 -33.88 -94.22
C LYS A 34 69.20 -33.73 -95.29
N ASP A 35 69.93 -34.81 -95.59
CA ASP A 35 70.45 -35.12 -96.92
C ASP A 35 71.17 -36.47 -96.90
N GLN A 36 70.41 -37.54 -97.09
CA GLN A 36 70.82 -38.79 -97.73
C GLN A 36 69.60 -39.71 -97.90
N LYS A 37 68.63 -39.30 -98.74
CA LYS A 37 67.63 -40.22 -99.30
C LYS A 37 68.26 -40.95 -100.49
N SER A 38 69.19 -41.86 -100.22
CA SER A 38 69.65 -42.82 -101.21
C SER A 38 70.30 -43.99 -100.49
N SER A 39 69.59 -45.13 -100.46
CA SER A 39 69.98 -46.41 -99.87
C SER A 39 69.75 -46.56 -98.35
N MET A 40 68.48 -46.71 -97.93
CA MET A 40 68.15 -47.43 -96.69
C MET A 40 67.39 -48.72 -97.02
N ASN A 41 67.82 -49.82 -96.41
CA ASN A 41 67.22 -51.15 -96.53
C ASN A 41 65.89 -51.21 -95.75
N ALA A 42 64.92 -51.97 -96.26
CA ALA A 42 63.56 -52.14 -95.71
C ALA A 42 63.40 -52.23 -94.16
N PRO A 43 64.29 -52.91 -93.39
CA PRO A 43 64.17 -52.96 -91.92
C PRO A 43 64.35 -51.62 -91.19
N GLU A 44 65.12 -50.68 -91.74
CA GLU A 44 65.45 -49.41 -91.08
C GLU A 44 64.29 -48.40 -91.14
N LEU A 45 63.53 -48.43 -92.24
CA LEU A 45 62.31 -47.66 -92.42
C LEU A 45 61.19 -48.13 -91.47
N LEU A 46 61.07 -49.46 -91.29
CA LEU A 46 60.12 -50.07 -90.35
C LEU A 46 60.45 -49.74 -88.89
N LEU A 47 61.74 -49.61 -88.56
CA LEU A 47 62.18 -49.23 -87.22
C LEU A 47 61.84 -47.76 -86.93
N ALA A 48 62.08 -46.86 -87.89
CA ALA A 48 61.72 -45.45 -87.77
C ALA A 48 60.21 -45.24 -87.65
N GLU A 49 59.40 -45.93 -88.47
CA GLU A 49 57.94 -45.89 -88.39
C GLU A 49 57.42 -46.41 -87.04
N LYS A 50 58.06 -47.44 -86.48
CA LYS A 50 57.70 -47.97 -85.15
C LYS A 50 58.07 -47.00 -84.02
N VAL A 51 59.20 -46.31 -84.12
CA VAL A 51 59.61 -45.28 -83.15
C VAL A 51 58.67 -44.07 -83.21
N GLU A 52 58.27 -43.64 -84.41
CA GLU A 52 57.30 -42.56 -84.60
C GLU A 52 55.93 -42.93 -84.01
N LYS A 53 55.45 -44.16 -84.28
CA LYS A 53 54.19 -44.65 -83.71
C LYS A 53 54.23 -44.74 -82.18
N LEU A 54 55.33 -45.25 -81.62
CA LEU A 54 55.54 -45.28 -80.16
C LEU A 54 55.63 -43.87 -79.56
N SER A 55 56.18 -42.89 -80.28
CA SER A 55 56.22 -41.49 -79.84
C SER A 55 54.83 -40.87 -79.80
N ILE A 56 54.01 -41.13 -80.83
CA ILE A 56 52.61 -40.69 -80.88
C ILE A 56 51.80 -41.33 -79.75
N ASP A 57 51.92 -42.65 -79.54
CA ASP A 57 51.22 -43.37 -78.48
C ASP A 57 51.62 -42.85 -77.09
N ASN A 58 52.91 -42.55 -76.87
CA ASN A 58 53.40 -42.02 -75.60
C ASN A 58 52.90 -40.58 -75.35
N ASN A 59 52.82 -39.75 -76.39
CA ASN A 59 52.22 -38.41 -76.28
C ASN A 59 50.71 -38.48 -76.00
N GLN A 60 49.98 -39.42 -76.61
CA GLN A 60 48.58 -39.67 -76.30
C GLN A 60 48.38 -40.17 -74.86
N LEU A 61 49.23 -41.07 -74.38
CA LEU A 61 49.19 -41.53 -72.99
C LEU A 61 49.48 -40.40 -71.99
N LYS A 62 50.44 -39.51 -72.30
CA LYS A 62 50.69 -38.32 -71.48
C LYS A 62 49.47 -37.41 -71.40
N HIS A 63 48.83 -37.14 -72.54
CA HIS A 63 47.62 -36.32 -72.59
C HIS A 63 46.46 -36.96 -71.80
N ASN A 64 46.23 -38.26 -71.96
CA ASN A 64 45.21 -38.99 -71.22
C ASN A 64 45.48 -39.00 -69.70
N ASN A 65 46.74 -39.14 -69.28
CA ASN A 65 47.12 -39.06 -67.87
C ASN A 65 46.92 -37.66 -67.30
N GLU A 66 47.19 -36.61 -68.08
CA GLU A 66 46.96 -35.22 -67.68
C GLU A 66 45.46 -34.92 -67.53
N GLU A 67 44.62 -35.42 -68.45
CA GLU A 67 43.16 -35.34 -68.31
C GLU A 67 42.63 -36.09 -67.08
N LEU A 68 43.16 -37.29 -66.80
CA LEU A 68 42.81 -38.06 -65.61
C LEU A 68 43.22 -37.33 -64.33
N LEU A 69 44.40 -36.72 -64.31
CA LEU A 69 44.88 -35.94 -63.17
C LEU A 69 43.99 -34.71 -62.92
N ASN A 70 43.58 -34.01 -63.99
CA ASN A 70 42.64 -32.89 -63.87
C ASN A 70 41.27 -33.33 -63.33
N LYS A 71 40.74 -34.46 -63.80
CA LYS A 71 39.50 -35.05 -63.27
C LYS A 71 39.63 -35.43 -61.79
N ILE A 72 40.76 -36.03 -61.39
CA ILE A 72 41.03 -36.36 -59.98
C ILE A 72 41.06 -35.09 -59.12
N ASN A 73 41.76 -34.04 -59.58
CA ASN A 73 41.84 -32.76 -58.87
C ASN A 73 40.46 -32.08 -58.75
N GLU A 74 39.61 -32.17 -59.78
CA GLU A 74 38.23 -31.69 -59.71
C GLU A 74 37.40 -32.49 -58.71
N PHE A 75 37.51 -33.83 -58.73
CA PHE A 75 36.84 -34.68 -57.74
C PHE A 75 37.30 -34.36 -56.32
N GLU A 76 38.59 -34.21 -56.07
CA GLU A 76 39.11 -33.84 -54.75
C GLU A 76 38.54 -32.50 -54.27
N ARG A 77 38.48 -31.48 -55.13
CA ARG A 77 37.83 -30.19 -54.81
C ARG A 77 36.35 -30.38 -54.47
N THR A 78 35.61 -31.19 -55.21
CA THR A 78 34.19 -31.44 -54.90
C THR A 78 34.01 -32.15 -53.56
N VAL A 79 34.83 -33.17 -53.27
CA VAL A 79 34.82 -33.89 -51.99
C VAL A 79 35.16 -32.95 -50.83
N GLN A 80 36.15 -32.07 -51.00
CA GLN A 80 36.51 -31.08 -49.99
C GLN A 80 35.37 -30.09 -49.73
N ASN A 81 34.69 -29.62 -50.79
CA ASN A 81 33.51 -28.77 -50.66
C ASN A 81 32.36 -29.48 -49.92
N PHE A 82 32.07 -30.73 -50.25
CA PHE A 82 31.07 -31.53 -49.53
C PHE A 82 31.45 -31.74 -48.06
N ARG A 83 32.74 -31.97 -47.77
CA ARG A 83 33.24 -32.11 -46.40
C ARG A 83 33.06 -30.83 -45.59
N GLN A 84 33.38 -29.66 -46.17
CA GLN A 84 33.14 -28.37 -45.53
C GLN A 84 31.65 -28.09 -45.31
N LYS A 85 30.80 -28.43 -46.29
CA LYS A 85 29.34 -28.30 -46.15
C LYS A 85 28.76 -29.22 -45.08
N SER A 86 29.27 -30.44 -44.98
CA SER A 86 28.91 -31.39 -43.90
C SER A 86 29.30 -30.86 -42.52
N LEU A 87 30.53 -30.34 -42.37
CA LEU A 87 31.01 -29.76 -41.11
C LEU A 87 30.20 -28.52 -40.67
N THR A 88 29.87 -27.63 -41.61
CA THR A 88 29.04 -26.44 -41.30
C THR A 88 27.62 -26.83 -40.93
N THR A 89 27.02 -27.79 -41.62
CA THR A 89 25.69 -28.33 -41.27
C THR A 89 25.69 -29.00 -39.90
N ASN A 90 26.72 -29.80 -39.58
CA ASN A 90 26.86 -30.42 -38.26
C ASN A 90 26.98 -29.39 -37.13
N ARG A 91 27.73 -28.30 -37.34
CA ARG A 91 27.79 -27.19 -36.36
C ARG A 91 26.43 -26.55 -36.14
N GLN A 92 25.66 -26.33 -37.21
CA GLN A 92 24.30 -25.79 -37.09
C GLN A 92 23.37 -26.74 -36.32
N ILE A 93 23.47 -28.05 -36.56
CA ILE A 93 22.70 -29.05 -35.80
C ILE A 93 23.07 -29.02 -34.32
N GLU A 94 24.34 -28.92 -33.96
CA GLU A 94 24.77 -28.81 -32.56
C GLU A 94 24.29 -27.51 -31.90
N GLN A 95 24.33 -26.38 -32.62
CA GLN A 95 23.78 -25.12 -32.14
C GLN A 95 22.27 -25.24 -31.86
N LEU A 96 21.49 -25.77 -32.81
CA LEU A 96 20.05 -25.98 -32.63
C LEU A 96 19.73 -26.94 -31.47
N LYS A 97 20.54 -27.99 -31.26
CA LYS A 97 20.41 -28.88 -30.11
C LYS A 97 20.67 -28.17 -28.78
N SER A 98 21.72 -27.34 -28.73
CA SER A 98 22.04 -26.54 -27.54
C SER A 98 20.95 -25.50 -27.23
N GLU A 99 20.43 -24.83 -28.25
CA GLU A 99 19.31 -23.89 -28.13
C GLU A 99 18.03 -24.58 -27.64
N LEU A 100 17.71 -25.77 -28.17
CA LEU A 100 16.56 -26.56 -27.70
C LEU A 100 16.72 -26.93 -26.22
N GLN A 101 17.89 -27.42 -25.80
CA GLN A 101 18.17 -27.72 -24.40
C GLN A 101 18.03 -26.47 -23.51
N SER A 102 18.56 -25.33 -23.96
CA SER A 102 18.40 -24.06 -23.27
C SER A 102 16.94 -23.64 -23.14
N MET A 103 16.14 -23.81 -24.21
CA MET A 103 14.71 -23.49 -24.21
C MET A 103 13.93 -24.39 -23.25
N VAL A 104 14.22 -25.70 -23.21
CA VAL A 104 13.58 -26.64 -22.28
C VAL A 104 13.89 -26.27 -20.84
N ILE A 105 15.15 -25.91 -20.52
CA ILE A 105 15.53 -25.48 -19.17
C ILE A 105 14.78 -24.18 -18.81
N LYS A 106 14.76 -23.19 -19.71
CA LYS A 106 14.04 -21.93 -19.49
C LYS A 106 12.54 -22.17 -19.25
N TYR A 107 11.94 -23.06 -20.02
CA TYR A 107 10.53 -23.43 -19.86
C TYR A 107 10.30 -24.09 -18.49
N ALA A 108 11.09 -25.09 -18.12
CA ALA A 108 10.99 -25.75 -16.82
C ALA A 108 11.19 -24.79 -15.64
N THR A 109 12.13 -23.84 -15.75
CA THR A 109 12.30 -22.79 -14.71
C THR A 109 11.09 -21.86 -14.65
N SER A 110 10.56 -21.44 -15.80
CA SER A 110 9.38 -20.57 -15.83
C SER A 110 8.14 -21.27 -15.29
N GLU A 111 7.97 -22.56 -15.57
CA GLU A 111 6.85 -23.36 -15.07
C GLU A 111 6.95 -23.58 -13.56
N LYS A 112 8.15 -23.83 -13.04
CA LYS A 112 8.40 -23.87 -11.59
C LYS A 112 8.04 -22.54 -10.94
N ASP A 113 8.48 -21.41 -11.48
CA ASP A 113 8.19 -20.08 -10.93
C ASP A 113 6.67 -19.81 -10.95
N VAL A 114 5.96 -20.22 -12.00
CA VAL A 114 4.49 -20.14 -12.08
C VAL A 114 3.82 -20.98 -10.98
N LEU A 115 4.30 -22.19 -10.72
CA LEU A 115 3.77 -23.05 -9.65
C LEU A 115 4.03 -22.46 -8.26
N ASP A 116 5.23 -21.92 -8.02
CA ASP A 116 5.59 -21.29 -6.76
C ASP A 116 4.76 -20.01 -6.51
N LEU A 117 4.54 -19.20 -7.55
CA LEU A 117 3.65 -18.04 -7.50
C LEU A 117 2.20 -18.45 -7.24
N LYS A 118 1.71 -19.52 -7.88
CA LYS A 118 0.37 -20.04 -7.65
C LYS A 118 0.18 -20.52 -6.21
N LYS A 119 1.13 -21.26 -5.67
CA LYS A 119 1.10 -21.71 -4.27
C LYS A 119 1.09 -20.53 -3.31
N ARG A 120 1.92 -19.50 -3.55
CA ARG A 120 1.94 -18.27 -2.74
C ARG A 120 0.61 -17.50 -2.84
N SER A 121 0.00 -17.48 -4.02
CA SER A 121 -1.34 -16.90 -4.23
C SER A 121 -2.40 -17.62 -3.39
N ASP A 122 -2.44 -18.95 -3.45
CA ASP A 122 -3.40 -19.76 -2.71
C ASP A 122 -3.24 -19.60 -1.17
N ASP A 123 -2.00 -19.52 -0.69
CA ASP A 123 -1.70 -19.27 0.73
C ASP A 123 -2.14 -17.88 1.18
N LEU A 124 -1.95 -16.85 0.33
CA LEU A 124 -2.42 -15.50 0.59
C LEU A 124 -3.95 -15.42 0.56
N GLU A 125 -4.59 -16.12 -0.37
CA GLU A 125 -6.04 -16.18 -0.45
C GLU A 125 -6.65 -16.85 0.80
N ARG A 126 -6.02 -17.92 1.31
CA ARG A 126 -6.43 -18.54 2.57
C ARG A 126 -6.32 -17.56 3.74
N LYS A 127 -5.19 -16.87 3.88
CA LYS A 127 -4.99 -15.85 4.93
C LYS A 127 -6.01 -14.72 4.83
N TYR A 128 -6.32 -14.27 3.62
CA TYR A 128 -7.32 -13.23 3.38
C TYR A 128 -8.72 -13.69 3.83
N ARG A 129 -9.11 -14.94 3.52
CA ARG A 129 -10.39 -15.51 3.98
C ARG A 129 -10.47 -15.58 5.51
N ASP A 130 -9.37 -15.91 6.18
CA ASP A 130 -9.36 -15.97 7.65
C ASP A 130 -9.44 -14.57 8.28
N GLN A 131 -8.74 -13.57 7.72
CA GLN A 131 -8.88 -12.17 8.13
C GLN A 131 -10.30 -11.63 7.90
N LEU A 132 -10.98 -12.07 6.82
CA LEU A 132 -12.36 -11.68 6.54
C LEU A 132 -13.30 -12.22 7.63
N LYS A 133 -13.11 -13.47 8.09
CA LYS A 133 -13.88 -14.04 9.20
C LYS A 133 -13.63 -13.29 10.51
N GLU A 134 -12.38 -12.92 10.81
CA GLU A 134 -12.05 -12.14 12.00
C GLU A 134 -12.69 -10.75 11.95
N ARG A 135 -12.69 -10.09 10.79
CA ARG A 135 -13.39 -8.82 10.57
C ARG A 135 -14.88 -8.94 10.84
N ASP A 136 -15.52 -10.02 10.38
CA ASP A 136 -16.95 -10.27 10.61
C ASP A 136 -17.27 -10.52 12.09
N GLN A 137 -16.37 -11.21 12.81
CA GLN A 137 -16.47 -11.42 14.26
C GLN A 137 -16.35 -10.08 15.02
N LEU A 138 -15.34 -9.26 14.68
CA LEU A 138 -15.16 -7.94 15.30
C LEU A 138 -16.34 -7.00 14.98
N GLN A 139 -16.87 -7.05 13.76
CA GLN A 139 -18.05 -6.27 13.38
C GLN A 139 -19.30 -6.70 14.17
N SER A 140 -19.44 -7.99 14.47
CA SER A 140 -20.53 -8.50 15.31
C SER A 140 -20.38 -8.01 16.75
N LYS A 141 -19.17 -8.09 17.32
CA LYS A 141 -18.86 -7.58 18.66
C LYS A 141 -19.08 -6.06 18.78
N LEU A 142 -18.78 -5.31 17.72
CA LEU A 142 -19.05 -3.87 17.66
C LEU A 142 -20.57 -3.57 17.67
N LYS A 143 -21.39 -4.41 17.02
CA LYS A 143 -22.85 -4.26 17.08
C LYS A 143 -23.39 -4.52 18.47
N GLU A 144 -22.91 -5.56 19.14
CA GLU A 144 -23.26 -5.88 20.54
C GLU A 144 -22.89 -4.71 21.46
N LEU A 145 -21.65 -4.21 21.39
CA LEU A 145 -21.21 -3.09 22.24
C LEU A 145 -22.03 -1.81 22.00
N ASN A 146 -22.45 -1.55 20.75
CA ASN A 146 -23.33 -0.42 20.45
C ASN A 146 -24.74 -0.61 21.03
N GLN A 147 -25.25 -1.85 21.05
CA GLN A 147 -26.52 -2.18 21.68
C GLN A 147 -26.43 -1.95 23.20
N ASP A 148 -25.36 -2.41 23.84
CA ASP A 148 -25.11 -2.20 25.27
C ASP A 148 -24.97 -0.72 25.61
N LYS A 149 -24.23 0.04 24.80
CA LYS A 149 -24.12 1.50 24.94
C LYS A 149 -25.50 2.16 24.88
N LYS A 150 -26.35 1.75 23.95
CA LYS A 150 -27.72 2.29 23.83
C LYS A 150 -28.56 1.96 25.07
N GLN A 151 -28.46 0.74 25.59
CA GLN A 151 -29.17 0.34 26.82
C GLN A 151 -28.68 1.14 28.03
N LEU A 152 -27.36 1.33 28.19
CA LEU A 152 -26.79 2.11 29.28
C LEU A 152 -27.21 3.57 29.21
N MET A 153 -27.22 4.16 28.01
CA MET A 153 -27.68 5.53 27.79
C MET A 153 -29.16 5.70 28.18
N GLN A 154 -30.03 4.76 27.79
CA GLN A 154 -31.44 4.77 28.19
C GLN A 154 -31.62 4.62 29.72
N SER A 155 -30.78 3.80 30.36
CA SER A 155 -30.78 3.66 31.82
C SER A 155 -30.38 4.97 32.51
N LEU A 156 -29.33 5.63 32.01
CA LEU A 156 -28.86 6.91 32.53
C LEU A 156 -29.92 8.01 32.36
N GLU A 157 -30.56 8.10 31.20
CA GLU A 157 -31.68 9.04 30.97
C GLU A 157 -32.81 8.80 31.98
N ARG A 158 -33.16 7.54 32.26
CA ARG A 158 -34.16 7.20 33.28
C ARG A 158 -33.74 7.66 34.68
N GLN A 159 -32.49 7.44 35.08
CA GLN A 159 -31.97 7.88 36.38
C GLN A 159 -31.94 9.41 36.52
N ILE A 160 -31.63 10.13 35.43
CA ILE A 160 -31.66 11.59 35.42
C ILE A 160 -33.10 12.09 35.65
N LEU A 161 -34.08 11.50 34.97
CA LEU A 161 -35.50 11.84 35.16
C LEU A 161 -35.99 11.54 36.57
N GLU A 162 -35.61 10.38 37.13
CA GLU A 162 -35.94 10.03 38.51
C GLU A 162 -35.30 11.00 39.52
N SER A 163 -34.02 11.33 39.33
CA SER A 163 -33.30 12.29 40.17
C SER A 163 -33.92 13.70 40.11
N ALA A 164 -34.42 14.13 38.95
CA ALA A 164 -35.13 15.39 38.79
C ALA A 164 -36.49 15.36 39.52
N SER A 165 -37.23 14.26 39.43
CA SER A 165 -38.50 14.05 40.15
C SER A 165 -38.31 14.09 41.67
N LEU A 166 -37.30 13.40 42.18
CA LEU A 166 -36.95 13.42 43.61
C LEU A 166 -36.53 14.82 44.08
N ARG A 167 -35.78 15.56 43.27
CA ARG A 167 -35.43 16.96 43.56
C ARG A 167 -36.66 17.85 43.70
N ASN A 168 -37.60 17.77 42.76
CA ASN A 168 -38.86 18.52 42.82
C ASN A 168 -39.68 18.13 44.07
N ARG A 169 -39.77 16.83 44.38
CA ARG A 169 -40.45 16.37 45.60
C ARG A 169 -39.80 16.93 46.87
N ASN A 170 -38.47 16.96 46.93
CA ASN A 170 -37.73 17.55 48.06
C ASN A 170 -38.01 19.05 48.18
N GLU A 171 -38.02 19.78 47.07
CA GLU A 171 -38.36 21.21 47.05
C GLU A 171 -39.78 21.47 47.58
N ILE A 172 -40.76 20.67 47.17
CA ILE A 172 -42.13 20.73 47.70
C ILE A 172 -42.16 20.46 49.21
N LEU A 173 -41.40 19.48 49.69
CA LEU A 173 -41.33 19.15 51.12
C LEU A 173 -40.66 20.26 51.93
N VAL A 174 -39.60 20.88 51.41
CA VAL A 174 -38.94 22.04 52.02
C VAL A 174 -39.92 23.21 52.14
N ASN A 175 -40.64 23.54 51.07
CA ASN A 175 -41.65 24.60 51.10
C ASN A 175 -42.77 24.32 52.12
N LYS A 176 -43.20 23.06 52.26
CA LYS A 176 -44.18 22.67 53.29
C LYS A 176 -43.62 22.80 54.71
N LEU A 177 -42.35 22.45 54.90
CA LEU A 177 -41.67 22.57 56.19
C LEU A 177 -41.53 24.04 56.60
N GLU A 178 -41.14 24.91 55.67
CA GLU A 178 -41.07 26.35 55.89
C GLU A 178 -42.45 26.94 56.25
N GLN A 179 -43.51 26.53 55.53
CA GLN A 179 -44.88 26.93 55.87
C GLN A 179 -45.29 26.48 57.28
N ALA A 180 -44.95 25.25 57.67
CA ALA A 180 -45.23 24.72 59.01
C ALA A 180 -44.45 25.49 60.10
N GLN A 181 -43.19 25.86 59.85
CA GLN A 181 -42.39 26.69 60.76
C GLN A 181 -43.00 28.08 60.95
N VAL A 182 -43.42 28.73 59.86
CA VAL A 182 -44.10 30.03 59.94
C VAL A 182 -45.41 29.92 60.73
N GLN A 183 -46.17 28.84 60.51
CA GLN A 183 -47.40 28.59 61.28
C GLN A 183 -47.10 28.38 62.77
N GLN A 184 -46.06 27.61 63.11
CA GLN A 184 -45.62 27.40 64.49
C GLN A 184 -45.21 28.73 65.14
N GLN A 185 -44.46 29.58 64.44
CA GLN A 185 -44.05 30.88 64.95
C GLN A 185 -45.25 31.79 65.23
N ARG A 186 -46.27 31.79 64.36
CA ARG A 186 -47.53 32.53 64.58
C ARG A 186 -48.29 32.03 65.80
N LEU A 187 -48.38 30.71 65.97
CA LEU A 187 -49.02 30.10 67.14
C LEU A 187 -48.26 30.46 68.42
N GLN A 188 -46.93 30.50 68.37
CA GLN A 188 -46.10 30.88 69.52
C GLN A 188 -46.31 32.34 69.93
N LEU A 189 -46.32 33.27 68.95
CA LEU A 189 -46.66 34.68 69.23
C LEU A 189 -48.07 34.82 69.83
N SER A 190 -49.06 34.10 69.28
CA SER A 190 -50.41 34.11 69.84
C SER A 190 -50.48 33.51 71.25
N PHE A 191 -49.66 32.51 71.56
CA PHE A 191 -49.57 31.92 72.88
C PHE A 191 -48.97 32.93 73.87
N ASP A 192 -47.88 33.60 73.49
CA ASP A 192 -47.24 34.64 74.30
C ASP A 192 -48.21 35.80 74.58
N ASP A 193 -48.99 36.25 73.59
CA ASP A 193 -50.03 37.26 73.76
C ASP A 193 -51.12 36.85 74.75
N ILE A 194 -51.60 35.60 74.68
CA ILE A 194 -52.58 35.06 75.63
C ILE A 194 -51.97 34.95 77.03
N ASN A 195 -50.73 34.50 77.14
CA ASN A 195 -50.02 34.38 78.40
C ASN A 195 -49.80 35.75 79.06
N ASN A 196 -49.45 36.77 78.29
CA ASN A 196 -49.33 38.16 78.77
C ASN A 196 -50.67 38.71 79.27
N LYS A 197 -51.78 38.44 78.56
CA LYS A 197 -53.14 38.80 79.01
C LYS A 197 -53.53 38.06 80.29
N TYR A 198 -53.20 36.78 80.38
CA TYR A 198 -53.45 35.97 81.58
C TYR A 198 -52.66 36.50 82.78
N GLN A 199 -51.38 36.79 82.63
CA GLN A 199 -50.54 37.39 83.67
C GLN A 199 -51.10 38.75 84.12
N SER A 200 -51.50 39.61 83.17
CA SER A 200 -52.11 40.91 83.48
C SER A 200 -53.42 40.77 84.26
N SER A 201 -54.27 39.81 83.86
CA SER A 201 -55.52 39.52 84.57
C SER A 201 -55.28 38.91 85.96
N SER A 202 -54.24 38.09 86.11
CA SER A 202 -53.82 37.53 87.40
C SER A 202 -53.29 38.60 88.35
N LEU A 203 -52.55 39.59 87.84
CA LEU A 203 -52.13 40.75 88.63
C LEU A 203 -53.32 41.58 89.09
N GLN A 204 -54.27 41.85 88.20
CA GLN A 204 -55.51 42.56 88.55
C GLN A 204 -56.34 41.78 89.59
N LEU A 205 -56.41 40.46 89.49
CA LEU A 205 -57.05 39.61 90.50
C LEU A 205 -56.36 39.75 91.86
N LYS A 206 -55.02 39.75 91.92
CA LYS A 206 -54.27 39.98 93.16
C LYS A 206 -54.48 41.38 93.74
N GLU A 207 -54.61 42.40 92.89
CA GLU A 207 -54.95 43.76 93.32
C GLU A 207 -56.38 43.86 93.87
N ILE A 208 -57.34 43.13 93.29
CA ILE A 208 -58.70 43.05 93.82
C ILE A 208 -58.72 42.26 95.14
N GLU A 209 -57.96 41.17 95.23
CA GLU A 209 -57.83 40.35 96.44
C GLU A 209 -57.19 41.14 97.59
N SER A 210 -56.15 41.95 97.30
CA SER A 210 -55.56 42.86 98.28
C SER A 210 -56.52 44.00 98.65
N ALA A 211 -57.28 44.54 97.71
CA ALA A 211 -58.32 45.53 97.99
C ALA A 211 -59.46 44.96 98.86
N LEU A 212 -59.88 43.71 98.63
CA LEU A 212 -60.83 43.00 99.50
C LEU A 212 -60.25 42.78 100.89
N GLN A 213 -58.95 42.49 101.01
CA GLN A 213 -58.28 42.35 102.31
C GLN A 213 -58.18 43.69 103.06
N THR A 214 -58.07 44.82 102.36
CA THR A 214 -58.17 46.16 102.98
C THR A 214 -59.59 46.56 103.37
N LEU A 215 -60.62 45.99 102.73
CA LEU A 215 -62.03 46.28 103.02
C LEU A 215 -62.59 45.40 104.15
N ASN A 216 -61.90 44.31 104.50
CA ASN A 216 -62.28 43.39 105.57
C ASN A 216 -61.70 43.77 106.95
N LEU A 217 -61.12 44.97 107.10
CA LEU A 217 -60.60 45.52 108.35
C LEU A 217 -61.47 46.66 108.88
N VAL A 218 -62.74 46.34 109.17
CA VAL A 218 -63.56 47.09 110.13
C VAL A 218 -64.22 46.06 111.08
N ASP A 219 -63.76 46.09 112.33
CA ASP A 219 -64.33 45.58 113.58
C ASP A 219 -64.39 44.06 113.85
N ASN A 220 -63.33 43.53 114.47
CA ASN A 220 -63.26 43.08 115.88
C ASN A 220 -62.26 41.92 116.08
N ASP A 221 -61.27 42.18 116.94
CA ASP A 221 -60.69 41.33 117.98
C ASP A 221 -60.91 39.80 117.91
N ASP A 222 -59.82 39.03 117.74
CA ASP A 222 -59.18 38.23 118.80
C ASP A 222 -58.41 37.00 118.27
N ASP A 223 -57.17 36.91 118.75
CA ASP A 223 -56.33 35.75 119.05
C ASP A 223 -55.63 34.86 117.99
N ASP A 224 -54.35 34.66 118.33
CA ASP A 224 -53.45 33.53 118.12
C ASP A 224 -52.72 33.26 116.76
N ASN A 225 -51.48 33.76 116.74
CA ASN A 225 -50.24 32.97 116.83
C ASN A 225 -49.51 32.44 115.54
N VAL A 226 -48.21 32.78 115.50
CA VAL A 226 -47.00 32.13 114.92
C VAL A 226 -46.48 32.44 113.49
N ASP A 227 -45.24 32.98 113.50
CA ASP A 227 -44.09 32.97 112.56
C ASP A 227 -44.24 33.48 111.11
N GLY A 228 -43.35 34.34 110.59
CA GLY A 228 -42.10 34.86 111.15
C GLY A 228 -41.37 35.69 110.08
N GLY A 229 -41.11 36.97 110.39
CA GLY A 229 -40.09 37.80 109.75
C GLY A 229 -38.69 37.44 110.28
N ASP A 230 -37.57 37.95 109.79
CA ASP A 230 -37.40 39.36 109.45
C ASP A 230 -36.13 39.63 108.61
N HIS A 231 -36.21 40.75 107.90
CA HIS A 231 -35.09 41.50 107.37
C HIS A 231 -34.56 42.50 108.42
N GLN A 232 -33.24 42.48 108.62
CA GLN A 232 -32.33 43.65 108.54
C GLN A 232 -32.30 44.72 109.66
N SER A 233 -31.06 44.95 110.14
CA SER A 233 -30.41 46.22 110.56
C SER A 233 -30.08 46.43 112.05
N SER A 234 -28.78 46.67 112.32
CA SER A 234 -28.10 47.40 113.43
C SER A 234 -28.80 48.71 113.90
N PRO A 235 -28.27 49.53 114.87
CA PRO A 235 -27.07 49.45 115.76
C PRO A 235 -27.31 49.93 117.24
N ASP A 236 -26.23 49.95 118.07
CA ASP A 236 -25.94 50.85 119.22
C ASP A 236 -26.81 50.74 120.51
N ASP A 237 -26.44 51.02 121.77
CA ASP A 237 -25.24 51.45 122.53
C ASP A 237 -25.65 51.55 124.03
N ASN A 238 -24.69 51.49 124.98
CA ASN A 238 -24.73 51.84 126.43
C ASN A 238 -25.67 51.05 127.38
N GLY A 239 -25.39 50.81 128.67
CA GLY A 239 -24.35 51.24 129.60
C GLY A 239 -24.92 51.26 131.05
N LEU A 240 -24.06 50.90 132.03
CA LEU A 240 -24.06 51.36 133.44
C LEU A 240 -25.02 50.76 134.51
N ASN A 241 -24.35 50.22 135.56
CA ASN A 241 -24.46 50.60 136.99
C ASN A 241 -25.49 49.94 137.95
N ASN A 242 -24.91 49.20 138.91
CA ASN A 242 -24.88 49.47 140.36
C ASN A 242 -26.06 49.20 141.34
N ASP A 243 -25.58 48.69 142.48
CA ASP A 243 -25.92 49.02 143.89
C ASP A 243 -27.09 48.34 144.63
N ASP A 244 -26.66 47.62 145.68
CA ASP A 244 -27.10 47.62 147.08
C ASP A 244 -28.44 46.99 147.55
N GLU A 245 -28.27 46.00 148.45
CA GLU A 245 -28.82 45.84 149.83
C GLU A 245 -30.16 46.53 150.21
N PRO A 246 -30.96 46.05 151.22
CA PRO A 246 -30.45 45.61 152.53
C PRO A 246 -31.28 44.60 153.39
N GLU A 247 -30.63 44.18 154.48
CA GLU A 247 -31.15 43.99 155.86
C GLU A 247 -32.21 42.93 156.23
N THR A 248 -31.90 42.03 157.19
CA THR A 248 -32.24 42.21 158.64
C THR A 248 -31.97 40.98 159.55
N LYS A 249 -31.03 41.16 160.50
CA LYS A 249 -31.04 40.89 161.97
C LYS A 249 -31.70 39.62 162.58
N LYS A 250 -30.89 38.79 163.31
CA LYS A 250 -30.91 38.56 164.81
C LYS A 250 -30.19 37.25 165.25
N GLN A 251 -29.03 37.40 165.93
CA GLN A 251 -28.64 36.91 167.30
C GLN A 251 -28.81 35.40 167.69
N PRO A 252 -28.04 34.84 168.65
CA PRO A 252 -26.97 33.88 168.33
C PRO A 252 -26.96 32.58 169.16
N ASN A 253 -25.95 31.73 168.93
CA ASN A 253 -25.36 30.76 169.86
C ASN A 253 -26.12 29.45 170.19
N LYS A 254 -26.28 28.65 169.14
CA LYS A 254 -26.14 27.17 169.11
C LYS A 254 -26.00 26.66 167.67
N TRP A 255 -26.24 27.57 166.73
CA TRP A 255 -26.00 27.43 165.31
C TRP A 255 -24.52 27.54 164.92
N ILE A 256 -23.59 28.03 165.75
CA ILE A 256 -22.18 28.22 165.31
C ILE A 256 -21.52 26.92 164.83
N ASP A 257 -21.78 25.77 165.46
CA ASP A 257 -21.24 24.48 165.00
C ASP A 257 -21.95 23.94 163.75
N VAL A 258 -23.27 24.20 163.63
CA VAL A 258 -24.05 23.85 162.43
C VAL A 258 -23.67 24.75 161.27
N TYR A 259 -23.44 26.04 161.53
CA TYR A 259 -22.99 27.05 160.58
C TYR A 259 -21.54 26.79 160.19
N LEU A 260 -20.66 26.35 161.11
CA LEU A 260 -19.28 25.98 160.80
C LEU A 260 -19.20 24.67 159.99
N LYS A 261 -20.10 23.71 160.25
CA LYS A 261 -20.22 22.49 159.44
C LYS A 261 -20.85 22.76 158.08
N CYS A 262 -21.85 23.65 158.02
CA CYS A 262 -22.48 24.14 156.80
C CYS A 262 -21.52 25.01 155.98
N THR A 263 -20.70 25.87 156.59
CA THR A 263 -19.69 26.67 155.88
C THR A 263 -18.53 25.81 155.41
N LYS A 264 -18.08 24.81 156.17
CA LYS A 264 -17.11 23.82 155.68
C LYS A 264 -17.68 22.98 154.53
N SER A 265 -18.96 22.62 154.58
CA SER A 265 -19.65 21.92 153.49
C SER A 265 -19.87 22.81 152.26
N ASN A 266 -20.26 24.07 152.47
CA ASN A 266 -20.40 25.08 151.42
C ASN A 266 -19.06 25.45 150.81
N HIS A 267 -17.97 25.47 151.60
CA HIS A 267 -16.64 25.67 151.06
C HIS A 267 -16.21 24.51 150.17
N LYS A 268 -16.48 23.26 150.58
CA LYS A 268 -16.27 22.08 149.72
C LYS A 268 -17.15 22.09 148.46
N LEU A 269 -18.39 22.54 148.57
CA LEU A 269 -19.28 22.71 147.42
C LEU A 269 -18.77 23.82 146.50
N ASN A 270 -18.30 24.94 147.03
CA ASN A 270 -17.71 26.03 146.27
C ASN A 270 -16.40 25.61 145.59
N GLU A 271 -15.53 24.86 146.27
CA GLU A 271 -14.34 24.24 145.64
C GLU A 271 -14.76 23.30 144.50
N LYS A 272 -15.82 22.52 144.69
CA LYS A 272 -16.34 21.64 143.64
C LYS A 272 -16.98 22.42 142.50
N ILE A 273 -17.66 23.53 142.77
CA ILE A 273 -18.21 24.44 141.76
C ILE A 273 -17.06 25.07 140.97
N ILE A 274 -16.03 25.60 141.62
CA ILE A 274 -14.84 26.18 140.95
C ILE A 274 -14.16 25.11 140.08
N GLU A 275 -14.02 23.89 140.57
CA GLU A 275 -13.44 22.79 139.80
C GLU A 275 -14.31 22.40 138.59
N LEU A 276 -15.64 22.39 138.73
CA LEU A 276 -16.57 22.15 137.64
C LEU A 276 -16.61 23.32 136.63
N GLU A 277 -16.53 24.57 137.11
CA GLU A 277 -16.43 25.77 136.27
C GLU A 277 -15.13 25.77 135.47
N LYS A 278 -14.02 25.37 136.09
CA LYS A 278 -12.75 25.15 135.40
C LYS A 278 -12.86 24.06 134.34
N GLN A 279 -13.48 22.92 134.65
CA GLN A 279 -13.72 21.85 133.68
C GLN A 279 -14.61 22.33 132.52
N ILE A 280 -15.65 23.11 132.81
CA ILE A 280 -16.50 23.74 131.78
C ILE A 280 -15.68 24.71 130.92
N ALA A 281 -14.78 25.50 131.49
CA ALA A 281 -13.91 26.40 130.74
C ALA A 281 -12.90 25.64 129.86
N ASP A 282 -12.31 24.56 130.38
CA ASP A 282 -11.39 23.69 129.64
C ASP A 282 -12.11 23.01 128.46
N TYR A 283 -13.33 22.49 128.67
CA TYR A 283 -14.16 21.94 127.59
C TYR A 283 -14.61 23.00 126.58
N ARG A 284 -14.92 24.23 127.02
CA ARG A 284 -15.22 25.34 126.11
C ARG A 284 -14.03 25.66 125.20
N LEU A 285 -12.82 25.71 125.76
CA LEU A 285 -11.60 25.95 124.99
C LEU A 285 -11.31 24.81 124.01
N GLU A 286 -11.52 23.55 124.41
CA GLU A 286 -11.36 22.40 123.53
C GLU A 286 -12.37 22.42 122.36
N ILE A 287 -13.63 22.75 122.64
CA ILE A 287 -14.67 22.93 121.61
C ILE A 287 -14.28 24.06 120.64
N GLU A 288 -13.75 25.17 121.14
CA GLU A 288 -13.31 26.29 120.31
C GLU A 288 -12.14 25.91 119.40
N GLN A 289 -11.15 25.17 119.91
CA GLN A 289 -10.05 24.62 119.09
C GLN A 289 -10.52 23.61 118.05
N LEU A 290 -11.50 22.77 118.39
CA LEU A 290 -12.10 21.82 117.44
C LEU A 290 -12.90 22.56 116.36
N ASN A 291 -13.65 23.59 116.72
CA ASN A 291 -14.37 24.45 115.78
C ASN A 291 -13.39 25.20 114.86
N GLU A 292 -12.28 25.73 115.36
CA GLU A 292 -11.27 26.39 114.52
C GLU A 292 -10.62 25.42 113.51
N LYS A 293 -10.31 24.19 113.95
CA LYS A 293 -9.82 23.14 113.05
C LYS A 293 -10.87 22.74 112.02
N LEU A 294 -12.13 22.67 112.43
CA LEU A 294 -13.26 22.37 111.54
C LEU A 294 -13.44 23.47 110.49
N THR A 295 -13.40 24.76 110.87
CA THR A 295 -13.45 25.89 109.94
C THR A 295 -12.29 25.87 108.95
N LYS A 296 -11.05 25.63 109.40
CA LYS A 296 -9.89 25.48 108.50
C LYS A 296 -10.05 24.32 107.53
N SER A 297 -10.64 23.20 107.99
CA SER A 297 -10.94 22.07 107.10
C SER A 297 -12.03 22.41 106.09
N PHE A 298 -13.04 23.20 106.46
CA PHE A 298 -14.07 23.69 105.54
C PHE A 298 -13.48 24.63 104.49
N ASP A 299 -12.63 25.58 104.88
CA ASP A 299 -11.94 26.49 103.95
C ASP A 299 -11.06 25.70 102.95
N GLN A 300 -10.38 24.65 103.42
CA GLN A 300 -9.60 23.76 102.56
C GLN A 300 -10.49 22.98 101.59
N LEU A 301 -11.63 22.46 102.05
CA LEU A 301 -12.60 21.77 101.19
C LEU A 301 -13.18 22.72 100.14
N GLU A 302 -13.50 23.96 100.50
CA GLU A 302 -13.98 24.96 99.55
C GLU A 302 -12.91 25.29 98.49
N ASN A 303 -11.66 25.43 98.90
CA ASN A 303 -10.55 25.65 97.96
C ASN A 303 -10.30 24.43 97.06
N HIS A 304 -10.40 23.21 97.59
CA HIS A 304 -10.34 21.99 96.78
C HIS A 304 -11.50 21.92 95.78
N GLN A 305 -12.71 22.32 96.17
CA GLN A 305 -13.87 22.39 95.27
C GLN A 305 -13.62 23.38 94.12
N LYS A 306 -13.14 24.60 94.41
CA LYS A 306 -12.78 25.59 93.37
C LYS A 306 -11.72 25.06 92.41
N ASN A 307 -10.73 24.32 92.91
CA ASN A 307 -9.70 23.70 92.07
C ASN A 307 -10.26 22.57 91.20
N ILE A 308 -11.22 21.78 91.71
CA ILE A 308 -11.92 20.75 90.93
C ILE A 308 -12.71 21.40 89.79
N ASP A 309 -13.46 22.47 90.07
CA ASP A 309 -14.25 23.19 89.06
C ASP A 309 -13.35 23.79 87.96
N LEU A 310 -12.19 24.34 88.34
CA LEU A 310 -11.20 24.84 87.39
C LEU A 310 -10.60 23.72 86.52
N ILE A 311 -10.25 22.57 87.12
CA ILE A 311 -9.76 21.41 86.39
C ILE A 311 -10.82 20.90 85.41
N GLU A 312 -12.09 20.88 85.81
CA GLU A 312 -13.20 20.47 84.95
C GLU A 312 -13.39 21.43 83.76
N SER A 313 -13.30 22.74 84.00
CA SER A 313 -13.30 23.75 82.92
C SER A 313 -12.12 23.57 81.97
N LEU A 314 -10.91 23.32 82.49
CA LEU A 314 -9.71 23.10 81.66
C LEU A 314 -9.81 21.80 80.85
N LYS A 315 -10.38 20.74 81.41
CA LYS A 315 -10.64 19.49 80.68
C LYS A 315 -11.61 19.71 79.53
N GLN A 316 -12.70 20.45 79.74
CA GLN A 316 -13.64 20.78 78.67
C GLN A 316 -12.96 21.57 77.56
N GLU A 317 -12.11 22.54 77.90
CA GLU A 317 -11.35 23.32 76.92
C GLU A 317 -10.34 22.46 76.15
N LEU A 318 -9.64 21.54 76.82
CA LEU A 318 -8.74 20.58 76.18
C LEU A 318 -9.49 19.69 75.16
N ILE A 319 -10.70 19.22 75.51
CA ILE A 319 -11.54 18.42 74.60
C ILE A 319 -11.93 19.24 73.37
N LYS A 320 -12.35 20.50 73.54
CA LYS A 320 -12.68 21.38 72.42
C LYS A 320 -11.48 21.58 71.50
N GLN A 321 -10.29 21.84 72.06
CA GLN A 321 -9.07 21.99 71.29
C GLN A 321 -8.71 20.71 70.54
N GLN A 322 -8.86 19.54 71.17
CA GLN A 322 -8.64 18.24 70.52
C GLN A 322 -9.60 18.02 69.33
N MET A 323 -10.88 18.40 69.47
CA MET A 323 -11.85 18.31 68.37
C MET A 323 -11.48 19.24 67.20
N VAL A 324 -11.00 20.46 67.48
CA VAL A 324 -10.53 21.38 66.43
C VAL A 324 -9.29 20.84 65.72
N ILE A 325 -8.35 20.25 66.46
CA ILE A 325 -7.16 19.61 65.87
C ILE A 325 -7.58 18.46 64.94
N GLU A 326 -8.55 17.64 65.36
CA GLU A 326 -9.05 16.54 64.52
C GLU A 326 -9.74 17.05 63.25
N ASP A 327 -10.56 18.11 63.34
CA ASP A 327 -11.18 18.74 62.17
C ASP A 327 -10.14 19.35 61.21
N LEU A 328 -9.13 20.03 61.76
CA LEU A 328 -8.02 20.57 60.97
C LEU A 328 -7.19 19.46 60.30
N LYS A 329 -6.97 18.35 60.98
CA LYS A 329 -6.29 17.18 60.42
C LYS A 329 -7.11 16.54 59.30
N GLY A 330 -8.42 16.40 59.49
CA GLY A 330 -9.32 15.94 58.43
C GLY A 330 -9.31 16.84 57.19
N LYS A 331 -9.30 18.16 57.38
CA LYS A 331 -9.14 19.14 56.28
C LYS A 331 -7.78 19.05 55.61
N PHE A 332 -6.70 18.84 56.38
CA PHE A 332 -5.36 18.65 55.84
C PHE A 332 -5.30 17.39 54.97
N ASP A 333 -5.86 16.28 55.43
CA ASP A 333 -5.91 15.02 54.69
C ASP A 333 -6.72 15.17 53.39
N GLN A 334 -7.87 15.86 53.43
CA GLN A 334 -8.66 16.19 52.24
C GLN A 334 -7.88 17.04 51.23
N VAL A 335 -7.17 18.08 51.69
CA VAL A 335 -6.33 18.91 50.81
C VAL A 335 -5.15 18.11 50.24
N SER A 336 -4.58 17.21 51.03
CA SER A 336 -3.50 16.31 50.60
C SER A 336 -3.98 15.34 49.51
N GLU A 337 -5.17 14.76 49.67
CA GLU A 337 -5.81 13.88 48.69
C GLU A 337 -6.12 14.64 47.39
N MET A 338 -6.72 15.83 47.48
CA MET A 338 -6.98 16.68 46.31
C MET A 338 -5.68 17.08 45.59
N ASN A 339 -4.61 17.40 46.33
CA ASN A 339 -3.30 17.69 45.72
C ASN A 339 -2.73 16.46 45.01
N HIS A 340 -2.91 15.25 45.56
CA HIS A 340 -2.48 14.02 44.92
C HIS A 340 -3.25 13.74 43.63
N GLU A 341 -4.58 13.94 43.64
CA GLU A 341 -5.43 13.84 42.45
C GLU A 341 -5.00 14.83 41.37
N LEU A 342 -4.81 16.11 41.72
CA LEU A 342 -4.33 17.13 40.78
C LEU A 342 -2.96 16.78 40.20
N LEU A 343 -2.05 16.21 40.99
CA LEU A 343 -0.75 15.77 40.50
C LEU A 343 -0.88 14.60 39.51
N ASN A 344 -1.80 13.68 39.76
CA ASN A 344 -2.12 12.58 38.84
C ASN A 344 -2.75 13.08 37.54
N GLU A 345 -3.65 14.07 37.61
CA GLU A 345 -4.21 14.72 36.43
C GLU A 345 -3.15 15.45 35.60
N ILE A 346 -2.23 16.18 36.25
CA ILE A 346 -1.08 16.81 35.59
C ILE A 346 -0.21 15.77 34.89
N ASN A 347 0.09 14.64 35.55
CA ASN A 347 0.87 13.56 34.95
C ASN A 347 0.15 12.92 33.75
N SER A 348 -1.17 12.70 33.84
CA SER A 348 -1.98 12.23 32.71
C SER A 348 -1.99 13.24 31.55
N SER A 349 -2.07 14.54 31.86
CA SER A 349 -1.99 15.61 30.86
C SER A 349 -0.62 15.62 30.16
N LYS A 350 0.48 15.51 30.90
CA LYS A 350 1.83 15.41 30.33
C LYS A 350 2.01 14.17 29.46
N HIS A 351 1.40 13.05 29.84
CA HIS A 351 1.43 11.84 29.02
C HIS A 351 0.71 12.06 27.68
N LYS A 352 -0.49 12.65 27.70
CA LYS A 352 -1.24 13.02 26.48
C LYS A 352 -0.48 14.03 25.61
N GLU A 353 0.18 15.00 26.22
CA GLU A 353 1.05 15.95 25.52
C GLU A 353 2.22 15.24 24.83
N SER A 354 2.86 14.27 25.50
CA SER A 354 3.93 13.46 24.91
C SER A 354 3.45 12.61 23.73
N GLU A 355 2.26 12.01 23.82
CA GLU A 355 1.65 11.26 22.69
C GLU A 355 1.35 12.18 21.51
N LEU A 356 0.85 13.39 21.77
CA LEU A 356 0.59 14.38 20.74
C LEU A 356 1.89 14.85 20.08
N LEU A 357 2.95 15.05 20.88
CA LEU A 357 4.28 15.40 20.38
C LEU A 357 4.82 14.29 19.47
N GLU A 358 4.73 13.04 19.90
CA GLU A 358 5.15 11.88 19.09
C GLU A 358 4.33 11.78 17.78
N TYR A 359 3.02 12.04 17.84
CA TYR A 359 2.20 12.11 16.64
C TYR A 359 2.66 13.21 15.69
N THR A 360 2.99 14.40 16.20
CA THR A 360 3.50 15.51 15.37
C THR A 360 4.87 15.20 14.77
N GLU A 361 5.75 14.52 15.51
CA GLU A 361 7.05 14.07 15.01
C GLU A 361 6.88 13.05 13.87
N ARG A 362 6.05 12.02 14.09
CA ARG A 362 5.75 11.01 13.07
C ARG A 362 5.11 11.62 11.82
N LEU A 363 4.20 12.59 11.99
CA LEU A 363 3.58 13.31 10.89
C LEU A 363 4.62 14.13 10.11
N THR A 364 5.51 14.83 10.81
CA THR A 364 6.58 15.63 10.20
C THR A 364 7.59 14.75 9.46
N ALA A 365 8.02 13.63 10.06
CA ALA A 365 8.88 12.65 9.40
C ALA A 365 8.20 12.07 8.15
N LYS A 366 6.90 11.78 8.22
CA LYS A 366 6.14 11.32 7.04
C LYS A 366 6.06 12.40 5.96
N MET A 367 5.87 13.66 6.32
CA MET A 367 5.85 14.78 5.39
C MET A 367 7.20 14.95 4.69
N VAL A 368 8.31 14.89 5.43
CA VAL A 368 9.67 14.96 4.87
C VAL A 368 9.94 13.77 3.92
N THR A 369 9.60 12.54 4.32
CA THR A 369 9.79 11.37 3.44
C THR A 369 8.98 11.47 2.16
N LEU A 370 7.71 11.89 2.24
CA LEU A 370 6.87 12.12 1.07
C LEU A 370 7.42 13.25 0.18
N GLN A 371 7.96 14.32 0.77
CA GLN A 371 8.59 15.40 0.02
C GLN A 371 9.85 14.91 -0.71
N CYS A 372 10.68 14.09 -0.07
CA CYS A 372 11.85 13.47 -0.71
C CYS A 372 11.43 12.51 -1.85
N GLU A 373 10.40 11.68 -1.63
CA GLU A 373 9.83 10.81 -2.67
C GLU A 373 9.29 11.65 -3.86
N HIS A 374 8.57 12.74 -3.58
CA HIS A 374 8.08 13.67 -4.60
C HIS A 374 9.23 14.28 -5.42
N ASN A 375 10.26 14.79 -4.76
CA ASN A 375 11.43 15.36 -5.42
C ASN A 375 12.16 14.31 -6.28
N CYS A 376 12.27 13.06 -5.81
CA CYS A 376 12.87 11.96 -6.57
C CYS A 376 12.05 11.64 -7.84
N PHE A 377 10.72 11.57 -7.73
CA PHE A 377 9.86 11.37 -8.90
C PHE A 377 9.89 12.55 -9.86
N GLN A 378 9.96 13.78 -9.34
CA GLN A 378 10.08 14.99 -10.14
C GLN A 378 11.39 14.98 -10.95
N GLU A 379 12.50 14.59 -10.33
CA GLU A 379 13.79 14.48 -11.01
C GLU A 379 13.78 13.37 -12.06
N LYS A 380 13.18 12.21 -11.76
CA LYS A 380 13.01 11.12 -12.73
C LYS A 380 12.13 11.54 -13.91
N ASN A 381 11.06 12.29 -13.67
CA ASN A 381 10.23 12.85 -14.74
C ASN A 381 11.02 13.85 -15.59
N ARG A 382 11.85 14.71 -14.97
CA ARG A 382 12.73 15.63 -15.69
C ARG A 382 13.72 14.87 -16.58
N GLN A 383 14.30 13.77 -16.07
CA GLN A 383 15.19 12.92 -16.84
C GLN A 383 14.48 12.26 -18.03
N LEU A 384 13.32 11.62 -17.80
CA LEU A 384 12.54 10.99 -18.87
C LEU A 384 12.06 12.00 -19.91
N GLN A 385 11.73 13.21 -19.49
CA GLN A 385 11.37 14.29 -20.40
C GLN A 385 12.58 14.72 -21.26
N SER A 386 13.77 14.86 -20.67
CA SER A 386 15.00 15.14 -21.41
C SER A 386 15.35 14.00 -22.39
N GLU A 387 15.17 12.74 -22.01
CA GLU A 387 15.38 11.59 -22.88
C GLU A 387 14.37 11.59 -24.04
N SER A 388 13.10 11.90 -23.77
CA SER A 388 12.06 12.04 -24.81
C SER A 388 12.36 13.20 -25.77
N GLU A 389 12.82 14.34 -25.27
CA GLU A 389 13.24 15.49 -26.08
C GLU A 389 14.46 15.12 -26.95
N GLN A 390 15.40 14.35 -26.40
CA GLN A 390 16.56 13.86 -27.15
C GLN A 390 16.16 12.90 -28.26
N TYR A 391 15.28 11.92 -28.00
CA TYR A 391 14.77 11.02 -29.02
C TYR A 391 13.96 11.76 -30.10
N HIS A 392 13.24 12.83 -29.72
CA HIS A 392 12.54 13.67 -30.69
C HIS A 392 13.52 14.42 -31.62
N CYS A 393 14.58 15.02 -31.06
CA CYS A 393 15.65 15.64 -31.84
C CYS A 393 16.35 14.64 -32.78
N ASP A 394 16.64 13.44 -32.30
CA ASP A 394 17.26 12.38 -33.12
C ASP A 394 16.32 11.90 -34.23
N TYR A 395 15.03 11.75 -33.95
CA TYR A 395 14.01 11.43 -34.94
C TYR A 395 13.94 12.50 -36.03
N ASP A 396 13.85 13.78 -35.64
CA ASP A 396 13.82 14.90 -36.58
C ASP A 396 15.08 14.94 -37.45
N ARG A 397 16.27 14.71 -36.85
CA ARG A 397 17.52 14.60 -37.62
C ARG A 397 17.45 13.46 -38.65
N ILE A 398 17.06 12.25 -38.25
CA ILE A 398 16.95 11.11 -39.17
C ILE A 398 15.93 11.38 -40.28
N VAL A 399 14.81 12.04 -39.96
CA VAL A 399 13.80 12.44 -40.96
C VAL A 399 14.39 13.43 -41.96
N THR A 400 15.16 14.43 -41.50
CA THR A 400 15.84 15.38 -42.39
C THR A 400 16.85 14.67 -43.30
N GLU A 401 17.71 13.79 -42.77
CA GLU A 401 18.67 13.01 -43.57
C GLU A 401 17.96 12.10 -44.58
N ARG A 402 16.87 11.45 -44.18
CA ARG A 402 16.04 10.63 -45.08
C ARG A 402 15.48 11.47 -46.22
N ASN A 403 14.96 12.67 -45.92
CA ASN A 403 14.40 13.57 -46.93
C ASN A 403 15.49 14.06 -47.90
N GLU A 404 16.69 14.38 -47.40
CA GLU A 404 17.84 14.75 -48.23
C GLU A 404 18.28 13.60 -49.15
N LEU A 405 18.38 12.38 -48.62
CA LEU A 405 18.70 11.19 -49.42
C LEU A 405 17.62 10.89 -50.46
N GLN A 406 16.35 11.03 -50.10
CA GLN A 406 15.23 10.88 -51.02
C GLN A 406 15.28 11.92 -52.13
N HIS A 407 15.56 13.18 -51.81
CA HIS A 407 15.73 14.24 -52.80
C HIS A 407 16.94 13.97 -53.71
N ARG A 408 18.05 13.48 -53.16
CA ARG A 408 19.24 13.13 -53.94
C ARG A 408 19.00 11.95 -54.89
N LEU A 409 18.29 10.92 -54.42
CA LEU A 409 17.88 9.79 -55.26
C LEU A 409 16.95 10.25 -56.39
N GLN A 410 15.95 11.07 -56.08
CA GLN A 410 15.03 11.61 -57.09
C GLN A 410 15.78 12.43 -58.15
N SER A 411 16.73 13.28 -57.73
CA SER A 411 17.55 14.05 -58.66
C SER A 411 18.40 13.17 -59.58
N ILE A 412 18.93 12.04 -59.09
CA ILE A 412 19.67 11.07 -59.92
C ILE A 412 18.72 10.39 -60.92
N ILE A 413 17.52 10.00 -60.48
CA ILE A 413 16.50 9.41 -61.36
C ILE A 413 16.13 10.39 -62.47
N ASP A 414 15.89 11.65 -62.14
CA ASP A 414 15.54 12.69 -63.13
C ASP A 414 16.69 12.91 -64.13
N GLN A 415 17.94 12.96 -63.63
CA GLN A 415 19.13 13.06 -64.50
C GLN A 415 19.25 11.84 -65.44
N GLN A 416 19.09 10.63 -64.94
CA GLN A 416 19.13 9.41 -65.77
C GLN A 416 17.98 9.38 -66.78
N SER A 417 16.77 9.79 -66.38
CA SER A 417 15.63 9.91 -67.29
C SER A 417 15.92 10.89 -68.43
N THR A 418 16.51 12.05 -68.12
CA THR A 418 16.88 13.03 -69.17
C THR A 418 17.98 12.51 -70.09
N GLN A 419 18.93 11.72 -69.58
CA GLN A 419 19.97 11.09 -70.41
C GLN A 419 19.38 10.03 -71.35
N ILE A 420 18.45 9.20 -70.85
CA ILE A 420 17.73 8.22 -71.66
C ILE A 420 16.94 8.93 -72.76
N GLU A 421 16.20 9.98 -72.42
CA GLU A 421 15.40 10.75 -73.39
C GLU A 421 16.28 11.42 -74.46
N GLN A 422 17.47 11.91 -74.09
CA GLN A 422 18.46 12.43 -75.04
C GLN A 422 19.02 11.34 -75.96
N LEU A 423 19.32 10.15 -75.44
CA LEU A 423 19.79 9.02 -76.24
C LEU A 423 18.71 8.52 -77.19
N ASP A 424 17.46 8.43 -76.73
CA ASP A 424 16.31 8.06 -77.56
C ASP A 424 16.10 9.08 -78.69
N ALA A 425 16.20 10.39 -78.41
CA ALA A 425 16.13 11.42 -79.44
C ALA A 425 17.28 11.32 -80.46
N GLN A 426 18.49 10.96 -80.02
CA GLN A 426 19.62 10.71 -80.92
C GLN A 426 19.41 9.47 -81.79
N ILE A 427 18.89 8.37 -81.21
CA ILE A 427 18.54 7.15 -81.93
C ILE A 427 17.47 7.46 -82.98
N GLU A 428 16.43 8.22 -82.62
CA GLU A 428 15.36 8.58 -83.54
C GLU A 428 15.85 9.46 -84.70
N SER A 429 16.74 10.42 -84.41
CA SER A 429 17.41 11.24 -85.43
C SER A 429 18.29 10.40 -86.37
N LYS A 430 19.07 9.45 -85.83
CA LYS A 430 19.87 8.52 -86.62
C LYS A 430 19.02 7.58 -87.46
N ASN A 431 17.89 7.08 -86.93
CA ASN A 431 16.92 6.28 -87.68
C ASN A 431 16.32 7.08 -88.83
N LYS A 432 15.88 8.33 -88.61
CA LYS A 432 15.37 9.20 -89.69
C LYS A 432 16.41 9.43 -90.79
N ASN A 433 17.68 9.62 -90.42
CA ASN A 433 18.77 9.74 -91.39
C ASN A 433 19.02 8.44 -92.16
N ALA A 434 18.98 7.29 -91.47
CA ALA A 434 19.11 5.97 -92.10
C ALA A 434 17.94 5.70 -93.06
N GLU A 435 16.72 6.03 -92.69
CA GLU A 435 15.53 5.97 -93.56
C GLU A 435 15.68 6.87 -94.79
N MET A 436 16.20 8.10 -94.63
CA MET A 436 16.44 9.02 -95.73
C MET A 436 17.51 8.48 -96.70
N LEU A 437 18.61 7.95 -96.17
CA LEU A 437 19.66 7.32 -96.97
C LEU A 437 19.13 6.06 -97.69
N ASN A 438 18.32 5.23 -97.03
CA ASN A 438 17.67 4.09 -97.67
C ASN A 438 16.76 4.52 -98.83
N LYS A 439 15.96 5.58 -98.65
CA LYS A 439 15.15 6.14 -99.75
C LYS A 439 16.03 6.60 -100.93
N GLN A 440 17.16 7.25 -100.66
CA GLN A 440 18.11 7.64 -101.72
C GLN A 440 18.72 6.43 -102.43
N ILE A 441 19.05 5.37 -101.69
CA ILE A 441 19.51 4.10 -102.27
C ILE A 441 18.44 3.51 -103.17
N GLU A 442 17.18 3.43 -102.71
CA GLU A 442 16.05 2.94 -103.53
C GLU A 442 15.85 3.78 -104.80
N GLU A 443 15.95 5.11 -104.72
CA GLU A 443 15.88 6.01 -105.88
C GLU A 443 17.02 5.75 -106.88
N LEU A 444 18.25 5.61 -106.38
CA LEU A 444 19.41 5.29 -107.23
C LEU A 444 19.30 3.90 -107.86
N GLU A 445 18.85 2.89 -107.11
CA GLU A 445 18.58 1.54 -107.62
C GLU A 445 17.49 1.56 -108.71
N ASN A 446 16.41 2.33 -108.49
CA ASN A 446 15.37 2.54 -109.49
C ASN A 446 15.91 3.26 -110.74
N ASN A 447 16.74 4.29 -110.57
CA ASN A 447 17.40 4.99 -111.67
C ASN A 447 18.33 4.05 -112.46
N ILE A 448 19.12 3.22 -111.78
CA ILE A 448 19.94 2.17 -112.40
C ILE A 448 19.05 1.18 -113.16
N ASN A 449 17.93 0.76 -112.59
CA ASN A 449 16.98 -0.14 -113.25
C ASN A 449 16.34 0.51 -114.49
N ILE A 450 15.98 1.80 -114.44
CA ILE A 450 15.50 2.56 -115.61
C ILE A 450 16.60 2.68 -116.67
N MET A 451 17.83 2.99 -116.28
CA MET A 451 18.98 3.07 -117.19
C MET A 451 19.29 1.71 -117.83
N LYS A 452 19.29 0.62 -117.05
CA LYS A 452 19.40 -0.75 -117.55
C LYS A 452 18.29 -1.03 -118.58
N ARG A 453 17.02 -0.69 -118.28
CA ARG A 453 15.90 -0.82 -119.24
C ARG A 453 16.10 0.02 -120.50
N LYS A 454 16.56 1.27 -120.39
CA LYS A 454 16.88 2.14 -121.54
C LYS A 454 18.01 1.58 -122.40
N HIS A 455 19.11 1.12 -121.79
CA HIS A 455 20.22 0.49 -122.52
C HIS A 455 19.77 -0.79 -123.22
N ILE A 456 18.94 -1.61 -122.58
CA ILE A 456 18.34 -2.80 -123.20
C ILE A 456 17.47 -2.41 -124.41
N LEU A 457 16.67 -1.34 -124.32
CA LEU A 457 15.86 -0.85 -125.44
C LEU A 457 16.73 -0.30 -126.58
N ASN A 458 17.73 0.53 -126.29
CA ASN A 458 18.67 1.04 -127.28
C ASN A 458 19.43 -0.09 -127.97
N LEU A 459 19.90 -1.10 -127.21
CA LEU A 459 20.52 -2.30 -127.78
C LEU A 459 19.55 -3.05 -128.70
N LYS A 460 18.26 -3.18 -128.33
CA LYS A 460 17.23 -3.77 -129.21
C LYS A 460 17.01 -2.95 -130.49
N GLU A 461 17.09 -1.62 -130.41
CA GLU A 461 16.92 -0.71 -131.55
C GLU A 461 18.11 -0.74 -132.51
N LEU A 462 19.34 -0.62 -132.00
CA LEU A 462 20.58 -0.82 -132.76
C LEU A 462 20.61 -2.20 -133.42
N ASN A 463 20.14 -3.24 -132.72
CA ASN A 463 20.08 -4.59 -133.29
C ASN A 463 19.02 -4.69 -134.42
N LYS A 464 17.90 -3.97 -134.31
CA LYS A 464 16.93 -3.82 -135.42
C LYS A 464 17.54 -3.06 -136.61
N GLU A 465 18.29 -1.99 -136.37
CA GLU A 465 18.96 -1.20 -137.40
C GLU A 465 20.04 -2.02 -138.13
N ILE A 466 20.84 -2.80 -137.38
CA ILE A 466 21.78 -3.78 -137.94
C ILE A 466 21.03 -4.84 -138.78
N GLN A 467 19.90 -5.35 -138.30
CA GLN A 467 19.07 -6.27 -139.10
C GLN A 467 18.49 -5.60 -140.36
N GLN A 468 18.16 -4.32 -140.30
CA GLN A 468 17.63 -3.55 -141.42
C GLN A 468 18.72 -3.25 -142.47
N LEU A 469 19.94 -2.93 -142.04
CA LEU A 469 21.11 -2.80 -142.91
C LEU A 469 21.53 -4.15 -143.53
N ARG A 470 21.43 -5.25 -142.77
CA ARG A 470 21.59 -6.61 -143.31
C ARG A 470 20.50 -6.97 -144.34
N ARG A 471 19.24 -6.55 -144.12
CA ARG A 471 18.16 -6.68 -145.11
C ARG A 471 18.41 -5.84 -146.36
N ASN A 472 18.97 -4.64 -146.22
CA ASN A 472 19.32 -3.78 -147.35
C ASN A 472 20.53 -4.32 -148.14
N GLN A 473 21.47 -5.02 -147.50
CA GLN A 473 22.53 -5.76 -148.20
C GLN A 473 22.03 -7.02 -148.94
N GLN A 474 20.89 -7.59 -148.53
CA GLN A 474 20.30 -8.79 -149.15
C GLN A 474 19.35 -8.49 -150.33
N GLN A 475 19.12 -7.22 -150.72
CA GLN A 475 18.23 -6.85 -151.83
C GLN A 475 18.89 -6.83 -153.23
N LEU A 476 20.09 -7.40 -153.42
CA LEU A 476 20.76 -7.47 -154.74
C LEU A 476 20.84 -8.87 -155.39
N LYS A 477 20.11 -9.89 -154.89
CA LYS A 477 19.81 -11.14 -155.63
C LYS A 477 18.44 -11.70 -155.19
N GLU A 478 17.39 -11.32 -155.94
CA GLU A 478 16.35 -12.14 -156.62
C GLU A 478 16.05 -13.60 -156.11
N PRO A 479 14.83 -14.16 -156.32
CA PRO A 479 13.61 -13.92 -155.54
C PRO A 479 12.93 -15.22 -155.01
N LYS A 480 12.23 -15.07 -153.88
CA LYS A 480 10.89 -15.58 -153.49
C LYS A 480 10.31 -16.92 -154.04
N MET A 481 10.07 -17.84 -153.08
CA MET A 481 8.78 -18.48 -152.65
C MET A 481 8.83 -20.02 -152.55
N LEU A 482 8.06 -20.56 -151.58
CA LEU A 482 8.00 -21.95 -151.04
C LEU A 482 8.98 -22.12 -149.85
N ASP A 483 8.63 -22.57 -148.63
CA ASP A 483 7.48 -23.31 -148.10
C ASP A 483 7.16 -22.84 -146.66
N ALA A 484 5.89 -22.94 -146.26
CA ALA A 484 5.46 -23.12 -144.87
C ALA A 484 5.33 -24.63 -144.62
N PRO A 485 5.38 -25.19 -143.39
CA PRO A 485 5.51 -24.60 -142.06
C PRO A 485 6.72 -25.16 -141.28
N SER A 486 7.18 -24.50 -140.20
CA SER A 486 7.85 -25.10 -139.01
C SER A 486 8.75 -24.10 -138.29
N THR A 487 8.62 -24.02 -136.97
CA THR A 487 9.72 -23.89 -135.99
C THR A 487 9.09 -24.29 -134.65
N SER A 488 9.29 -25.49 -134.11
CA SER A 488 10.54 -26.13 -133.68
C SER A 488 11.16 -25.44 -132.46
N ASN A 489 11.13 -26.17 -131.35
CA ASN A 489 12.24 -26.40 -130.42
C ASN A 489 12.81 -25.19 -129.63
N LYS A 490 12.74 -25.18 -128.29
CA LYS A 490 13.34 -26.09 -127.29
C LYS A 490 14.68 -25.51 -126.80
N MET A 491 14.70 -25.16 -125.50
CA MET A 491 15.87 -24.96 -124.62
C MET A 491 16.76 -23.76 -125.02
N MET A 492 17.41 -23.01 -124.13
CA MET A 492 17.97 -23.29 -122.82
C MET A 492 18.35 -21.94 -122.16
N MET A 493 18.46 -21.93 -120.83
CA MET A 493 19.26 -21.02 -119.97
C MET A 493 18.82 -19.55 -119.86
N SER A 494 18.35 -19.07 -118.70
CA SER A 494 18.97 -18.85 -117.38
C SER A 494 19.47 -17.41 -117.21
N GLU A 495 19.38 -16.97 -115.95
CA GLU A 495 20.02 -15.79 -115.36
C GLU A 495 19.24 -14.47 -115.45
N THR A 496 18.43 -14.16 -114.42
CA THR A 496 18.78 -13.60 -113.09
C THR A 496 18.78 -12.07 -113.10
N ASN A 497 17.79 -11.50 -112.40
CA ASN A 497 17.95 -10.57 -111.29
C ASN A 497 16.57 -10.54 -110.58
N SER A 498 16.41 -11.12 -109.40
CA SER A 498 16.93 -10.70 -108.08
C SER A 498 16.33 -9.36 -107.61
N SER A 499 15.28 -9.49 -106.81
CA SER A 499 15.01 -8.65 -105.63
C SER A 499 14.46 -9.64 -104.59
N SER A 500 15.39 -10.21 -103.85
CA SER A 500 15.59 -9.93 -102.41
C SER A 500 14.63 -10.73 -101.52
N LEU A 501 15.07 -11.96 -101.36
CA LEU A 501 14.98 -12.86 -100.22
C LEU A 501 14.55 -12.29 -98.86
N SER A 502 13.80 -13.15 -98.18
CA SER A 502 13.84 -13.46 -96.75
C SER A 502 12.85 -12.72 -95.83
N SER A 503 11.76 -13.44 -95.51
CA SER A 503 11.32 -13.64 -94.12
C SER A 503 10.38 -14.86 -94.07
N ARG A 504 10.99 -16.04 -93.90
CA ARG A 504 10.37 -17.19 -93.26
C ARG A 504 11.17 -17.40 -91.98
N THR A 505 10.57 -17.28 -90.81
CA THR A 505 11.05 -17.98 -89.62
C THR A 505 9.88 -18.47 -88.78
N ASN A 506 9.94 -19.76 -88.52
CA ASN A 506 9.32 -20.42 -87.39
C ASN A 506 10.33 -20.39 -86.22
N SER A 507 9.79 -20.26 -85.02
CA SER A 507 10.16 -20.96 -83.77
C SER A 507 11.42 -20.58 -82.95
N LEU A 508 11.14 -20.25 -81.68
CA LEU A 508 11.85 -20.51 -80.40
C LEU A 508 12.79 -19.44 -79.76
N ASN A 509 12.39 -19.11 -78.51
CA ASN A 509 13.15 -18.75 -77.28
C ASN A 509 13.95 -17.43 -77.27
N SER A 510 13.94 -16.57 -76.24
CA SER A 510 13.88 -16.82 -74.79
C SER A 510 13.63 -15.53 -73.96
N LEU A 511 12.89 -15.67 -72.83
CA LEU A 511 12.87 -14.89 -71.56
C LEU A 511 12.37 -13.42 -71.58
N ASN A 512 11.48 -12.94 -70.69
CA ASN A 512 11.29 -13.30 -69.28
C ASN A 512 9.90 -12.85 -68.76
N GLU A 513 9.11 -13.75 -68.15
CA GLU A 513 8.12 -13.40 -67.10
C GLU A 513 7.92 -14.63 -66.19
N MET A 514 8.21 -14.43 -64.90
CA MET A 514 8.12 -15.35 -63.76
C MET A 514 7.56 -14.45 -62.64
N ILE A 515 6.42 -14.70 -61.98
CA ILE A 515 6.06 -15.71 -60.97
C ILE A 515 4.66 -15.25 -60.46
N ASP A 516 3.68 -16.02 -60.01
CA ASP A 516 3.38 -17.46 -59.98
C ASP A 516 1.94 -17.57 -59.43
N SER A 517 1.14 -18.45 -60.01
CA SER A 517 -0.17 -18.86 -59.51
C SER A 517 -0.35 -20.31 -59.94
N ARG A 518 0.12 -21.23 -59.11
CA ARG A 518 -0.10 -22.66 -59.25
C ARG A 518 -1.25 -23.12 -58.37
N GLN A 519 -2.32 -23.59 -59.02
CA GLN A 519 -3.07 -24.75 -58.55
C GLN A 519 -2.46 -26.00 -59.21
N GLN A 520 -2.21 -27.04 -58.41
CA GLN A 520 -2.07 -28.42 -58.87
C GLN A 520 -3.31 -29.23 -58.47
N PRO A 521 -3.70 -30.24 -59.28
CA PRO A 521 -4.59 -31.32 -58.89
C PRO A 521 -3.84 -32.62 -58.52
N ASN A 522 -4.51 -33.48 -57.73
CA ASN A 522 -4.55 -34.97 -57.71
C ASN A 522 -3.27 -35.75 -58.11
N ASN A 523 -2.80 -36.78 -57.41
CA ASN A 523 -3.52 -37.90 -56.79
C ASN A 523 -2.54 -38.77 -55.99
N ASN A 524 -3.12 -39.55 -55.07
CA ASN A 524 -2.76 -40.91 -54.71
C ASN A 524 -1.65 -41.22 -53.68
N ASP A 525 -2.17 -41.84 -52.63
CA ASP A 525 -1.83 -43.16 -52.11
C ASP A 525 -1.03 -43.22 -50.81
N ASN A 526 -1.74 -43.83 -49.84
CA ASN A 526 -1.25 -44.89 -48.97
C ASN A 526 -0.20 -44.51 -47.92
N ASP A 527 -0.16 -45.05 -46.73
CA ASP A 527 -1.03 -45.86 -45.88
C ASP A 527 -0.13 -46.10 -44.64
N THR A 528 -0.67 -46.75 -43.61
CA THR A 528 0.08 -47.36 -42.49
C THR A 528 0.65 -46.35 -41.47
N ASN A 529 0.07 -46.17 -40.29
CA ASN A 529 -0.37 -47.10 -39.24
C ASN A 529 0.79 -47.80 -38.50
N SER A 530 0.57 -47.88 -37.19
CA SER A 530 1.22 -48.71 -36.16
C SER A 530 2.38 -48.04 -35.42
N ASN A 531 2.16 -47.59 -34.17
CA ASN A 531 2.08 -48.40 -32.95
C ASN A 531 3.22 -49.41 -32.82
N SER A 532 4.10 -49.19 -31.84
CA SER A 532 4.23 -50.00 -30.61
C SER A 532 5.62 -49.73 -30.03
N ASP A 533 5.76 -49.17 -28.83
CA ASP A 533 5.58 -49.78 -27.50
C ASP A 533 6.78 -50.64 -27.05
N ARG A 534 7.27 -50.29 -25.86
CA ARG A 534 8.15 -51.03 -24.92
C ARG A 534 9.64 -51.26 -25.28
N LEU A 535 10.54 -50.85 -24.38
CA LEU A 535 10.99 -51.66 -23.22
C LEU A 535 12.01 -50.92 -22.35
N SER A 536 12.04 -51.36 -21.10
CA SER A 536 12.72 -50.90 -19.89
C SER A 536 14.26 -50.87 -19.94
N ILE A 537 14.87 -50.03 -19.09
CA ILE A 537 16.07 -50.43 -18.33
C ILE A 537 16.19 -49.63 -17.02
N ASP A 538 16.68 -50.36 -16.02
CA ASP A 538 16.81 -50.09 -14.60
C ASP A 538 17.99 -49.15 -14.27
N THR A 539 18.02 -48.58 -13.05
CA THR A 539 19.22 -48.32 -12.18
C THR A 539 19.00 -47.15 -11.19
N SER A 540 18.62 -47.53 -9.96
CA SER A 540 19.27 -47.21 -8.66
C SER A 540 19.65 -45.78 -8.19
N GLN A 541 19.20 -45.51 -6.95
CA GLN A 541 19.83 -44.74 -5.83
C GLN A 541 19.73 -43.21 -5.79
N SER A 542 18.91 -42.65 -4.89
CA SER A 542 19.28 -42.38 -3.47
C SER A 542 18.36 -41.36 -2.76
N SER A 543 17.90 -41.77 -1.57
CA SER A 543 17.60 -40.99 -0.35
C SER A 543 16.70 -39.73 -0.40
N SER A 544 15.45 -39.92 0.00
CA SER A 544 14.51 -38.89 0.47
C SER A 544 14.09 -39.15 1.91
N SER A 545 14.41 -38.23 2.83
CA SER A 545 13.93 -38.20 4.22
C SER A 545 12.57 -37.51 4.29
N THR A 546 11.54 -38.28 4.63
CA THR A 546 10.19 -37.81 4.94
C THR A 546 10.01 -37.87 6.45
N THR A 547 9.69 -36.76 7.11
CA THR A 547 9.24 -36.75 8.51
C THR A 547 7.72 -36.59 8.54
N THR A 548 7.05 -37.70 8.81
CA THR A 548 5.66 -37.77 9.22
C THR A 548 5.55 -37.50 10.72
N THR A 549 4.69 -36.55 11.08
CA THR A 549 4.24 -36.28 12.44
C THR A 549 3.23 -37.34 12.87
N THR A 550 3.58 -38.16 13.86
CA THR A 550 2.64 -38.96 14.65
C THR A 550 2.55 -38.40 16.06
N THR A 551 1.32 -38.06 16.41
CA THR A 551 0.80 -37.75 17.75
C THR A 551 0.97 -38.93 18.70
N THR A 552 1.59 -38.70 19.85
CA THR A 552 1.37 -39.51 21.06
C THR A 552 1.38 -38.62 22.30
N THR A 553 0.26 -38.68 23.01
CA THR A 553 0.04 -38.22 24.38
C THR A 553 0.76 -39.14 25.36
N THR A 554 1.63 -38.60 26.20
CA THR A 554 2.15 -39.30 27.39
C THR A 554 2.20 -38.37 28.60
N THR A 555 1.30 -38.71 29.51
CA THR A 555 1.20 -38.49 30.95
C THR A 555 2.43 -38.00 31.71
N ASN A 556 2.19 -36.95 32.50
CA ASN A 556 2.97 -36.50 33.64
C ASN A 556 3.14 -37.58 34.71
N THR A 557 4.38 -37.89 35.06
CA THR A 557 4.79 -38.41 36.37
C THR A 557 6.30 -38.24 36.50
N GLU A 558 6.75 -37.36 37.40
CA GLU A 558 7.86 -37.57 38.35
C GLU A 558 8.30 -36.22 38.93
N LEU A 559 7.84 -35.97 40.15
CA LEU A 559 8.14 -34.81 40.97
C LEU A 559 8.66 -35.33 42.31
N THR A 560 9.86 -35.93 42.32
CA THR A 560 10.56 -36.37 43.53
C THR A 560 12.07 -36.46 43.30
N SER A 561 12.81 -35.43 43.73
CA SER A 561 14.16 -35.49 44.37
C SER A 561 14.74 -34.07 44.39
N LEU A 562 14.52 -33.37 45.50
CA LEU A 562 14.85 -31.94 45.69
C LEU A 562 15.99 -31.72 46.69
N ASN A 563 16.82 -32.73 46.96
CA ASN A 563 18.03 -32.56 47.77
C ASN A 563 19.22 -33.16 47.03
N ASP A 564 20.27 -32.34 46.90
CA ASP A 564 21.59 -32.59 46.27
C ASP A 564 21.71 -32.30 44.76
N ILE A 565 21.29 -31.10 44.33
CA ILE A 565 21.78 -30.51 43.07
C ILE A 565 22.96 -29.59 43.41
N ASP A 566 24.16 -30.04 43.06
CA ASP A 566 25.43 -29.34 43.28
C ASP A 566 25.37 -27.89 42.77
N ARG A 567 25.75 -26.91 43.59
CA ARG A 567 25.58 -25.46 43.31
C ARG A 567 26.15 -25.06 41.94
N ASN A 568 27.23 -25.73 41.55
CA ASN A 568 27.88 -25.52 40.25
C ASN A 568 27.05 -26.04 39.08
N THR A 569 26.36 -27.17 39.22
CA THR A 569 25.45 -27.71 38.18
C THR A 569 24.21 -26.85 38.00
N LEU A 570 23.71 -26.23 39.07
CA LEU A 570 22.61 -25.26 38.99
C LEU A 570 23.05 -23.98 38.27
N ILE A 571 24.25 -23.45 38.59
CA ILE A 571 24.82 -22.29 37.90
C ILE A 571 25.03 -22.61 36.42
N GLU A 572 25.54 -23.78 36.07
CA GLU A 572 25.74 -24.19 34.67
C GLU A 572 24.40 -24.34 33.93
N ARG A 573 23.37 -24.88 34.59
CA ARG A 573 22.00 -24.95 34.07
C ARG A 573 21.42 -23.55 33.83
N ILE A 574 21.63 -22.63 34.77
CA ILE A 574 21.19 -21.22 34.67
C ILE A 574 21.91 -20.54 33.49
N LEU A 575 23.23 -20.69 33.36
CA LEU A 575 23.98 -20.11 32.24
C LEU A 575 23.54 -20.68 30.89
N ARG A 576 23.24 -21.98 30.84
CA ARG A 576 22.72 -22.62 29.62
C ARG A 576 21.33 -22.12 29.26
N LEU A 577 20.46 -21.94 30.25
CA LEU A 577 19.13 -21.35 30.07
C LEU A 577 19.22 -19.87 29.66
N GLN A 578 20.12 -19.08 30.25
CA GLN A 578 20.37 -17.69 29.86
C GLN A 578 20.87 -17.59 28.42
N ARG A 579 21.80 -18.45 27.99
CA ARG A 579 22.23 -18.51 26.58
C ARG A 579 21.11 -18.92 25.64
N GLN A 580 20.25 -19.86 26.04
CA GLN A 580 19.08 -20.24 25.26
C GLN A 580 18.06 -19.09 25.18
N LEU A 581 17.84 -18.35 26.27
CA LEU A 581 16.98 -17.17 26.30
C LEU A 581 17.52 -16.07 25.40
N ILE A 582 18.82 -15.77 25.43
CA ILE A 582 19.45 -14.78 24.54
C ILE A 582 19.23 -15.17 23.07
N LYS A 583 19.53 -16.42 22.68
CA LYS A 583 19.28 -16.89 21.30
C LYS A 583 17.81 -16.84 20.90
N ARG A 584 16.90 -17.09 21.85
CA ARG A 584 15.48 -17.01 21.60
C ARG A 584 15.03 -15.55 21.44
N ASN A 585 15.62 -14.64 22.20
CA ASN A 585 15.39 -13.20 22.08
C ASN A 585 15.90 -12.67 20.75
N GLU A 586 17.14 -12.98 20.36
CA GLU A 586 17.70 -12.63 19.04
C GLU A 586 16.81 -13.14 17.89
N LYS A 587 16.20 -14.33 18.06
CA LYS A 587 15.24 -14.87 17.07
C LYS A 587 13.92 -14.11 17.07
N ILE A 588 13.44 -13.66 18.23
CA ILE A 588 12.25 -12.81 18.34
C ILE A 588 12.54 -11.47 17.67
N ASP A 589 13.66 -10.82 18.00
CA ASP A 589 14.09 -9.54 17.43
C ASP A 589 14.17 -9.63 15.89
N PHE A 590 14.77 -10.71 15.36
CA PHE A 590 14.81 -10.96 13.91
C PHE A 590 13.42 -11.13 13.28
N LEU A 591 12.50 -11.83 13.96
CA LEU A 591 11.14 -12.03 13.45
C LEU A 591 10.31 -10.76 13.53
N GLU A 592 10.52 -9.92 14.54
CA GLU A 592 9.89 -8.61 14.69
C GLU A 592 10.36 -7.66 13.59
N GLU A 593 11.65 -7.63 13.29
CA GLU A 593 12.19 -6.85 12.16
C GLU A 593 11.60 -7.31 10.82
N HIS A 594 11.57 -8.62 10.56
CA HIS A 594 11.00 -9.17 9.33
C HIS A 594 9.48 -8.92 9.22
N ASN A 595 8.74 -9.04 10.33
CA ASN A 595 7.32 -8.66 10.35
C ASN A 595 7.12 -7.16 10.11
N GLY A 596 8.00 -6.30 10.64
CA GLY A 596 8.01 -4.86 10.35
C GLY A 596 8.19 -4.58 8.87
N GLN A 597 9.19 -5.20 8.24
CA GLN A 597 9.43 -5.09 6.79
C GLN A 597 8.21 -5.56 5.96
N LEU A 598 7.59 -6.67 6.33
CA LEU A 598 6.37 -7.18 5.68
C LEU A 598 5.19 -6.23 5.81
N ILE A 599 4.99 -5.63 6.99
CA ILE A 599 3.93 -4.64 7.23
C ILE A 599 4.15 -3.40 6.36
N ASP A 600 5.40 -2.96 6.22
CA ASP A 600 5.74 -1.81 5.39
C ASP A 600 5.55 -2.09 3.90
N GLU A 601 5.92 -3.28 3.42
CA GLU A 601 5.58 -3.72 2.06
C GLU A 601 4.07 -3.79 1.83
N MET A 602 3.32 -4.33 2.79
CA MET A 602 1.86 -4.42 2.71
C MET A 602 1.22 -3.03 2.67
N LYS A 603 1.71 -2.08 3.48
CA LYS A 603 1.28 -0.67 3.45
C LYS A 603 1.63 0.00 2.12
N LYS A 604 2.83 -0.22 1.57
CA LYS A 604 3.22 0.29 0.24
C LYS A 604 2.31 -0.26 -0.86
N LYS A 605 2.04 -1.58 -0.86
CA LYS A 605 1.13 -2.23 -1.81
C LYS A 605 -0.31 -1.76 -1.64
N SER A 606 -0.79 -1.56 -0.41
CA SER A 606 -2.11 -0.97 -0.15
C SER A 606 -2.21 0.46 -0.65
N LYS A 607 -1.18 1.30 -0.45
CA LYS A 607 -1.15 2.67 -0.98
C LYS A 607 -1.11 2.69 -2.50
N LEU A 608 -0.37 1.77 -3.12
CA LEU A 608 -0.34 1.62 -4.57
C LEU A 608 -1.71 1.19 -5.10
N LEU A 609 -2.35 0.22 -4.45
CA LEU A 609 -3.70 -0.22 -4.77
C LEU A 609 -4.71 0.93 -4.61
N GLN A 610 -4.63 1.67 -3.50
CA GLN A 610 -5.48 2.83 -3.24
C GLN A 610 -5.24 3.94 -4.28
N TYR A 611 -3.99 4.16 -4.70
CA TYR A 611 -3.64 5.09 -5.77
C TYR A 611 -4.24 4.66 -7.11
N TYR A 612 -4.16 3.37 -7.46
CA TYR A 612 -4.79 2.84 -8.68
C TYR A 612 -6.32 2.93 -8.61
N ILE A 613 -6.94 2.58 -7.47
CA ILE A 613 -8.39 2.69 -7.26
C ILE A 613 -8.87 4.15 -7.35
N LEU A 614 -8.10 5.12 -6.87
CA LEU A 614 -8.49 6.53 -6.86
C LEU A 614 -8.20 7.24 -8.20
N LYS A 615 -7.27 6.71 -9.01
CA LYS A 615 -6.86 7.29 -10.30
C LYS A 615 -7.56 6.66 -11.50
N GLU A 616 -7.99 5.40 -11.41
CA GLU A 616 -8.72 4.73 -12.49
C GLU A 616 -10.24 4.89 -12.33
N GLU A 617 -10.88 5.47 -13.34
CA GLU A 617 -12.34 5.42 -13.50
C GLU A 617 -12.82 3.96 -13.60
N THR A 618 -14.04 3.70 -13.14
CA THR A 618 -14.70 2.39 -13.13
C THR A 618 -14.76 1.76 -14.53
N GLY A 619 -13.69 1.08 -14.93
CA GLY A 619 -13.57 0.43 -16.24
C GLY A 619 -12.17 0.22 -16.78
N ALA A 620 -11.12 0.85 -16.24
CA ALA A 620 -9.76 0.75 -16.80
C ALA A 620 -9.06 -0.61 -16.55
N LEU A 621 -9.50 -1.38 -15.55
CA LEU A 621 -9.07 -2.76 -15.30
C LEU A 621 -9.91 -3.80 -16.04
N ALA A 622 -10.63 -3.40 -17.09
CA ALA A 622 -11.26 -4.37 -17.98
C ALA A 622 -10.17 -5.19 -18.66
N THR A 623 -10.07 -6.46 -18.30
CA THR A 623 -9.25 -7.41 -19.04
C THR A 623 -9.70 -7.43 -20.50
N GLU A 624 -8.80 -7.70 -21.44
CA GLU A 624 -9.13 -7.75 -22.87
C GLU A 624 -10.32 -8.69 -23.18
N SER A 625 -10.50 -9.73 -22.35
CA SER A 625 -11.65 -10.62 -22.38
C SER A 625 -12.95 -9.93 -21.94
N MET A 626 -12.90 -9.06 -20.93
CA MET A 626 -14.04 -8.29 -20.42
C MET A 626 -14.44 -7.16 -21.38
N ASP A 627 -13.48 -6.52 -22.06
CA ASP A 627 -13.75 -5.55 -23.13
C ASP A 627 -14.34 -6.21 -24.37
N LYS A 628 -13.86 -7.40 -24.76
CA LYS A 628 -14.49 -8.22 -25.80
C LYS A 628 -15.93 -8.59 -25.41
N ASN A 629 -16.18 -8.91 -24.14
CA ASN A 629 -17.52 -9.23 -23.65
C ASN A 629 -18.44 -7.99 -23.59
N LYS A 630 -17.91 -6.82 -23.20
CA LYS A 630 -18.63 -5.54 -23.20
C LYS A 630 -18.95 -5.06 -24.61
N ALA A 631 -18.02 -5.24 -25.55
CA ALA A 631 -18.22 -4.99 -26.98
C ALA A 631 -19.24 -5.99 -27.58
N TYR A 632 -19.22 -7.24 -27.14
CA TYR A 632 -20.22 -8.25 -27.52
C TYR A 632 -21.62 -7.89 -27.00
N ILE A 633 -21.74 -7.50 -25.72
CA ILE A 633 -22.99 -7.04 -25.09
C ILE A 633 -23.51 -5.76 -25.76
N SER A 634 -22.62 -4.81 -26.07
CA SER A 634 -22.98 -3.57 -26.79
C SER A 634 -23.42 -3.82 -28.23
N LYS A 635 -22.73 -4.72 -28.96
CA LYS A 635 -23.11 -5.11 -30.33
C LYS A 635 -24.43 -5.87 -30.41
N ARG A 636 -24.83 -6.56 -29.33
CA ARG A 636 -26.11 -7.27 -29.25
C ARG A 636 -27.25 -6.45 -28.62
N GLY A 637 -26.98 -5.21 -28.19
CA GLY A 637 -27.97 -4.38 -27.49
C GLY A 637 -28.49 -4.98 -26.17
N GLY A 638 -27.73 -5.90 -25.57
CA GLY A 638 -28.18 -6.79 -24.48
C GLY A 638 -27.94 -6.23 -23.09
N GLY A 639 -28.21 -4.94 -22.87
CA GLY A 639 -28.15 -4.32 -21.56
C GLY A 639 -29.49 -3.72 -21.18
N ILE A 640 -29.94 -3.97 -19.96
CA ILE A 640 -31.16 -3.38 -19.35
C ILE A 640 -31.20 -1.86 -19.58
N MET A 641 -30.05 -1.18 -19.43
CA MET A 641 -29.93 0.27 -19.66
C MET A 641 -30.01 0.64 -21.14
N SER A 642 -29.44 -0.14 -22.07
CA SER A 642 -29.61 0.14 -23.51
C SER A 642 -31.05 -0.09 -23.94
N SER A 643 -31.76 -1.07 -23.38
CA SER A 643 -33.17 -1.27 -23.68
C SER A 643 -34.05 -0.15 -23.10
N LEU A 644 -33.74 0.34 -21.89
CA LEU A 644 -34.44 1.47 -21.24
C LEU A 644 -34.30 2.80 -22.02
N TYR A 645 -33.10 3.11 -22.54
CA TYR A 645 -32.84 4.37 -23.26
C TYR A 645 -33.04 4.28 -24.77
N ASN A 646 -32.89 3.09 -25.38
CA ASN A 646 -32.91 2.91 -26.83
C ASN A 646 -34.22 2.30 -27.37
N SER A 647 -35.24 2.13 -26.52
CA SER A 647 -36.62 1.70 -26.88
C SER A 647 -36.75 0.40 -27.69
N SER A 648 -35.68 -0.40 -27.79
CA SER A 648 -35.66 -1.67 -28.53
C SER A 648 -36.05 -2.80 -27.59
N LEU A 649 -37.23 -3.40 -27.82
CA LEU A 649 -37.84 -4.49 -27.05
C LEU A 649 -37.18 -5.87 -27.28
N THR A 650 -35.90 -5.92 -27.60
CA THR A 650 -35.25 -7.19 -27.99
C THR A 650 -34.82 -8.07 -26.81
N ASP A 651 -35.09 -7.67 -25.56
CA ASP A 651 -34.61 -8.41 -24.39
C ASP A 651 -35.74 -8.80 -23.43
N ASP A 652 -35.92 -10.11 -23.23
CA ASP A 652 -36.86 -10.75 -22.30
C ASP A 652 -36.56 -10.41 -20.82
N THR A 653 -35.43 -9.71 -20.56
CA THR A 653 -34.96 -9.31 -19.23
C THR A 653 -35.56 -8.00 -18.72
N MET A 654 -36.20 -7.21 -19.59
CA MET A 654 -36.87 -5.95 -19.27
C MET A 654 -38.36 -6.15 -19.03
N THR A 655 -38.69 -6.70 -17.85
CA THR A 655 -40.07 -6.86 -17.39
C THR A 655 -40.63 -5.55 -16.83
N LEU A 656 -41.96 -5.38 -16.89
CA LEU A 656 -42.66 -4.21 -16.35
C LEU A 656 -42.33 -3.99 -14.86
N GLU A 657 -42.26 -5.07 -14.08
CA GLU A 657 -41.89 -5.03 -12.66
C GLU A 657 -40.50 -4.41 -12.43
N ARG A 658 -39.51 -4.81 -13.24
CA ARG A 658 -38.15 -4.28 -13.14
C ARG A 658 -38.07 -2.82 -13.57
N SER A 659 -38.86 -2.41 -14.57
CA SER A 659 -38.95 -1.01 -14.98
C SER A 659 -39.56 -0.12 -13.89
N LEU A 660 -40.57 -0.62 -13.17
CA LEU A 660 -41.16 0.07 -12.02
C LEU A 660 -40.19 0.14 -10.84
N GLU A 661 -39.41 -0.91 -10.59
CA GLU A 661 -38.37 -0.89 -9.55
C GLU A 661 -37.27 0.15 -9.84
N ILE A 662 -36.81 0.22 -11.10
CA ILE A 662 -35.82 1.22 -11.54
C ILE A 662 -36.39 2.64 -11.37
N ASN A 663 -37.65 2.85 -11.76
CA ASN A 663 -38.31 4.14 -11.62
C ASN A 663 -38.46 4.55 -10.14
N ASN A 664 -38.88 3.63 -9.27
CA ASN A 664 -38.96 3.88 -7.83
C ASN A 664 -37.60 4.23 -7.21
N LYS A 665 -36.50 3.58 -7.65
CA LYS A 665 -35.14 3.93 -7.20
C LYS A 665 -34.68 5.29 -7.70
N LEU A 666 -34.99 5.64 -8.94
CA LEU A 666 -34.69 6.99 -9.47
C LEU A 666 -35.49 8.07 -8.73
N HIS A 667 -36.76 7.81 -8.42
CA HIS A 667 -37.57 8.70 -7.59
C HIS A 667 -36.97 8.87 -6.19
N ALA A 668 -36.56 7.79 -5.52
CA ALA A 668 -35.92 7.87 -4.20
C ALA A 668 -34.61 8.68 -4.22
N ILE A 669 -33.80 8.53 -5.27
CA ILE A 669 -32.56 9.32 -5.45
C ILE A 669 -32.89 10.80 -5.67
N LEU A 670 -33.93 11.09 -6.44
CA LEU A 670 -34.37 12.47 -6.70
C LEU A 670 -34.92 13.13 -5.43
N GLU A 671 -35.71 12.40 -4.63
CA GLU A 671 -36.20 12.85 -3.32
C GLU A 671 -35.06 13.13 -2.35
N ASP A 672 -34.07 12.23 -2.23
CA ASP A 672 -32.89 12.43 -1.38
C ASP A 672 -32.04 13.63 -1.83
N THR A 673 -31.87 13.78 -3.15
CA THR A 673 -31.16 14.93 -3.73
C THR A 673 -31.88 16.25 -3.47
N LEU A 674 -33.21 16.27 -3.60
CA LEU A 674 -34.03 17.44 -3.29
C LEU A 674 -33.98 17.79 -1.81
N LEU A 675 -34.09 16.79 -0.92
CA LEU A 675 -33.96 16.99 0.52
C LEU A 675 -32.60 17.58 0.88
N LYS A 676 -31.52 17.02 0.33
CA LYS A 676 -30.16 17.52 0.55
C LYS A 676 -29.98 18.95 0.05
N ASN A 677 -30.53 19.29 -1.11
CA ASN A 677 -30.51 20.66 -1.63
C ASN A 677 -31.32 21.63 -0.75
N MET A 678 -32.44 21.20 -0.19
CA MET A 678 -33.23 22.00 0.74
C MET A 678 -32.45 22.27 2.04
N THR A 679 -31.82 21.24 2.63
CA THR A 679 -30.96 21.39 3.81
C THR A 679 -29.75 22.28 3.56
N LEU A 680 -29.10 22.15 2.40
CA LEU A 680 -27.99 23.03 2.01
C LEU A 680 -28.44 24.49 1.91
N LYS A 681 -29.63 24.75 1.36
CA LYS A 681 -30.21 26.10 1.27
C LYS A 681 -30.51 26.68 2.66
N GLU A 682 -31.03 25.87 3.59
CA GLU A 682 -31.29 26.29 4.97
C GLU A 682 -30.00 26.61 5.74
N ASN A 683 -28.96 25.78 5.56
CA ASN A 683 -27.63 26.02 6.13
C ASN A 683 -27.02 27.32 5.59
N LEU A 684 -27.17 27.58 4.28
CA LEU A 684 -26.67 28.80 3.65
C LEU A 684 -27.40 30.05 4.17
N ASN A 685 -28.72 29.97 4.35
CA ASN A 685 -29.50 31.06 4.97
C ASN A 685 -29.07 31.31 6.42
N THR A 686 -28.84 30.25 7.20
CA THR A 686 -28.37 30.36 8.60
C THR A 686 -27.00 31.02 8.66
N LEU A 687 -26.08 30.62 7.77
CA LEU A 687 -24.76 31.23 7.65
C LEU A 687 -24.87 32.72 7.26
N ALA A 688 -25.75 33.06 6.33
CA ALA A 688 -25.98 34.45 5.93
C ALA A 688 -26.48 35.32 7.11
N LEU A 689 -27.41 34.79 7.93
CA LEU A 689 -27.89 35.48 9.13
C LEU A 689 -26.78 35.67 10.17
N GLU A 690 -25.90 34.68 10.35
CA GLU A 690 -24.77 34.80 11.27
C GLU A 690 -23.73 35.79 10.75
N ILE A 691 -23.46 35.82 9.44
CA ILE A 691 -22.62 36.84 8.80
C ILE A 691 -23.22 38.23 9.01
N ASP A 692 -24.51 38.43 8.82
CA ASP A 692 -25.19 39.71 9.08
C ASP A 692 -25.07 40.12 10.55
N ARG A 693 -25.22 39.16 11.47
CA ARG A 693 -25.05 39.40 12.91
C ARG A 693 -23.62 39.82 13.26
N LEU A 694 -22.63 39.11 12.75
CA LEU A 694 -21.21 39.42 12.94
C LEU A 694 -20.83 40.76 12.32
N THR A 695 -21.37 41.07 11.13
CA THR A 695 -21.15 42.35 10.45
C THR A 695 -21.71 43.51 11.27
N LYS A 696 -22.92 43.35 11.85
CA LYS A 696 -23.51 44.35 12.76
C LYS A 696 -22.70 44.53 14.05
N LEU A 697 -22.20 43.44 14.64
CA LEU A 697 -21.32 43.48 15.81
C LEU A 697 -20.01 44.21 15.52
N GLN A 698 -19.41 43.97 14.35
CA GLN A 698 -18.17 44.63 13.92
C GLN A 698 -18.39 46.13 13.66
N GLN A 699 -19.52 46.52 13.07
CA GLN A 699 -19.88 47.93 12.92
C GLN A 699 -20.09 48.62 14.28
N HIS A 700 -20.64 47.91 15.27
CA HIS A 700 -20.86 48.46 16.59
C HIS A 700 -19.58 48.60 17.42
N GLN A 701 -18.54 47.79 17.15
CA GLN A 701 -17.22 47.94 17.76
C GLN A 701 -16.37 49.06 17.13
N GLN A 702 -16.75 49.56 15.95
CA GLN A 702 -16.03 50.63 15.24
C GLN A 702 -16.63 52.04 15.49
N GLN A 703 -17.77 52.13 16.17
CA GLN A 703 -18.34 53.37 16.70
C GLN A 703 -17.99 53.51 18.18
#